data_AF-A0A0V1LCB4-F1
#
_entry.id   AF-A0A0V1LCB4-F1
#
_cell.length_a   1.000
_cell.length_b   1.000
_cell.length_c   1.000
_cell.angle_alpha   90.00
_cell.angle_beta   90.00
_cell.angle_gamma   90.00
#
_symmetry.space_group_name_H-M   'P 1'
#
loop_
_entity.id
_entity.type
_entity.pdbx_description
1 polymer ?
#
loop_
_entity_poly.entity_id
_entity_poly.type
_entity_poly.pdbx_seq_one_letter_code
_entity_poly.pdbx_strand_id
1 'polypeptide(L)'
;SAKLFNNEGFFTKILCNCSFANCSAKYVLYKTPDQITAKIKTSAAPPWADEGADLTQNAGHALVSTLESWFAPLHNSLSAVGYSNQPPGFSGFTTDSTSKGIIIMTNAQQQSFWLVHTMPKVLANGVAWAWPADLTPQGHMVVCVDVSTQTVAAIASALVYQNPLIYFSNIAPALQATQQTLMKLIGGLMPVLTPPFANTQTIKTLAAGAEVPIIIFSKLSTGRLEMYGKILTTKLRANIRVWAKTDNSLSSTGGGKIGFVKVVQSPITVDNQQSTREKDSSQWVSVEQKPLFCFTTSSYNKEQLMKSGTAICLEHQLLSESFAAMAADLCEYTFFLALSGSSCTTLCKFMQLTVHAELLQMIQNGQLRAKIISPANAGWASILMFGNETTDGFWLLHTFERAFPNSVAWSWPSKFTSEGHMALCFSISEDNVPLIVPALQYQEVVIYFGQVSSEKATEFADLTSLIDGSLPEITPPLWKQETITTINSALSAVVYSKTSSSRLEMYGSFLTRVMVVNMRIWAVTDNTLQTTCGGKIGFVKVVKSPVTIDGTQNDRNKDKSQWAVIDDKPVFCFTTNGYSTKQRAVAGSATCITQQQQERQQMQQLNAKLLGKLFLFYKLPKKTIAQIISATTPTWTADKAALTSKQNNSLVETLEGWIEPMSENLSGFGYNNNPPSMSGMSTRSTSKGILMLTNSEAIDEAFYLVYTMDGFLENGVGWVWPQILTSQGHMGLCMQISESDIASIATSLSYQQPLIFFYSMNETVQSEQQELMQLLEGNIEVQTPMFWDLQSITTQKTSVPINIYAKMFDSRLEMYGKLLVTRLQANIRIWAKTDGSLTTTCGGRVGFVKVVKSPILVGTQQATRVNDQSQWMIVENQPTFCFTTNKYTRKEMLSAAGVAICLQQFQLSTIFATIAANVIPCPYETTPGYVTAKISNAMNVPWTDDAAPLTSDRGHALALTLDSWLMPLTSNLSALGYSNEPPYLSGIKTQSTVKGIIMMSNNGQSAFWFVHTFSRFLANAVAWTWPSALTEEGHMAVCMEVSATTIQSIATSLTYQQPVIYFSNIDVALQPTQVTLMNLINGFSKITSSPFWHLQTITTLSSGMPVPISIYSKLSMARLEFYGRLLTKQLQANLRIWSRTDGTLTSTCGGKIGHVRLVKSPISIDGQQSRREADYAQWVSVENHPLKEQYLFSGAGVCFTQQALSSSFADMAKHVIPCPFS
;
A
#
# COMPACT_ATOMS: atom_id res chain seq x y z
N SER A 1 -43.60 -40.35 30.94
CA SER A 1 -44.78 -39.70 31.57
C SER A 1 -44.68 -38.20 31.34
N ALA A 2 -45.76 -37.56 30.89
CA ALA A 2 -45.72 -36.14 30.55
C ALA A 2 -45.68 -35.25 31.79
N LYS A 3 -44.80 -34.24 31.79
CA LYS A 3 -44.87 -33.07 32.68
C LYS A 3 -44.55 -31.79 31.89
N LEU A 4 -45.61 -31.04 31.59
CA LEU A 4 -45.65 -29.57 31.51
C LEU A 4 -44.62 -28.87 30.60
N PHE A 5 -44.84 -28.92 29.28
CA PHE A 5 -44.38 -27.86 28.38
C PHE A 5 -45.37 -26.69 28.40
N ASN A 6 -45.37 -25.93 29.49
CA ASN A 6 -46.05 -24.63 29.59
C ASN A 6 -45.29 -23.79 30.64
N ASN A 7 -44.35 -22.96 30.18
CA ASN A 7 -43.68 -21.92 30.99
C ASN A 7 -43.02 -20.90 30.06
N GLU A 8 -43.58 -19.70 29.97
CA GLU A 8 -43.06 -18.57 29.17
C GLU A 8 -41.78 -17.91 29.79
N GLY A 9 -41.01 -18.66 30.58
CA GLY A 9 -39.91 -18.13 31.41
C GLY A 9 -38.56 -18.84 31.30
N PHE A 10 -38.41 -19.86 30.45
CA PHE A 10 -37.24 -20.76 30.51
C PHE A 10 -35.99 -20.33 29.71
N PHE A 11 -36.09 -19.39 28.75
CA PHE A 11 -34.93 -18.88 27.99
C PHE A 11 -34.41 -17.53 28.53
N THR A 12 -34.16 -17.46 29.84
CA THR A 12 -33.77 -16.21 30.55
C THR A 12 -32.26 -15.92 30.56
N LYS A 13 -31.43 -16.81 30.02
CA LYS A 13 -29.99 -16.59 29.78
C LYS A 13 -29.53 -17.39 28.57
N ILE A 14 -28.84 -16.74 27.63
CA ILE A 14 -28.26 -17.39 26.44
C ILE A 14 -26.79 -17.05 26.41
N LEU A 15 -26.04 -17.89 27.12
CA LEU A 15 -24.64 -17.73 27.46
C LEU A 15 -23.93 -19.08 27.30
N CYS A 16 -22.62 -19.05 27.07
CA CYS A 16 -21.76 -20.23 27.11
C CYS A 16 -21.90 -20.95 28.45
N ASN A 17 -22.27 -22.23 28.41
CA ASN A 17 -22.65 -23.01 29.59
C ASN A 17 -21.85 -24.32 29.64
N CYS A 18 -21.43 -24.75 30.83
CA CYS A 18 -20.67 -25.98 31.04
C CYS A 18 -21.06 -26.69 32.34
N SER A 19 -20.60 -27.92 32.53
CA SER A 19 -20.97 -28.81 33.64
C SER A 19 -20.60 -28.31 35.05
N PHE A 20 -19.73 -27.30 35.15
CA PHE A 20 -19.23 -26.75 36.40
C PHE A 20 -20.19 -25.71 37.01
N ALA A 21 -20.50 -25.87 38.30
CA ALA A 21 -21.17 -24.82 39.07
C ALA A 21 -20.33 -23.53 39.02
N ASN A 22 -20.97 -22.40 38.66
CA ASN A 22 -20.32 -21.11 38.35
C ASN A 22 -19.45 -21.08 37.08
N CYS A 23 -19.78 -21.84 36.03
CA CYS A 23 -19.19 -21.67 34.70
C CYS A 23 -19.38 -20.23 34.17
N SER A 24 -18.34 -19.41 34.25
CA SER A 24 -18.38 -17.98 33.92
C SER A 24 -18.13 -17.69 32.44
N ALA A 25 -19.20 -17.75 31.63
CA ALA A 25 -19.40 -17.03 30.36
C ALA A 25 -18.46 -17.31 29.16
N LYS A 26 -17.38 -18.07 29.35
CA LYS A 26 -16.33 -18.31 28.34
C LYS A 26 -15.64 -19.63 28.60
N TYR A 27 -15.41 -20.43 27.57
CA TYR A 27 -14.62 -21.66 27.70
C TYR A 27 -13.84 -22.03 26.44
N VAL A 28 -12.76 -22.79 26.65
CA VAL A 28 -12.05 -23.54 25.61
C VAL A 28 -12.18 -25.02 25.93
N LEU A 29 -12.74 -25.79 25.01
CA LEU A 29 -12.91 -27.24 25.10
C LEU A 29 -11.99 -27.90 24.07
N TYR A 30 -11.20 -28.87 24.51
CA TYR A 30 -10.20 -29.60 23.73
C TYR A 30 -10.42 -31.11 23.91
N LYS A 31 -10.87 -31.78 22.85
CA LYS A 31 -10.90 -33.24 22.74
C LYS A 31 -9.61 -33.69 22.07
N THR A 32 -8.84 -34.56 22.73
CA THR A 32 -7.61 -35.13 22.17
C THR A 32 -7.91 -36.31 21.24
N PRO A 33 -6.96 -36.74 20.39
CA PRO A 33 -7.16 -37.87 19.49
C PRO A 33 -7.51 -39.18 20.23
N ASP A 34 -8.35 -40.00 19.58
CA ASP A 34 -8.77 -41.32 20.05
C ASP A 34 -9.57 -41.34 21.38
N GLN A 35 -9.87 -40.18 21.99
CA GLN A 35 -10.71 -40.05 23.19
C GLN A 35 -12.17 -39.74 22.86
N ILE A 36 -13.13 -40.12 23.71
CA ILE A 36 -14.54 -39.66 23.63
C ILE A 36 -14.93 -38.64 24.71
N THR A 37 -14.06 -38.41 25.68
CA THR A 37 -14.12 -37.30 26.63
C THR A 37 -13.43 -36.05 26.06
N ALA A 38 -13.66 -34.90 26.70
CA ALA A 38 -12.96 -33.66 26.40
C ALA A 38 -12.41 -33.01 27.69
N LYS A 39 -11.32 -32.26 27.55
CA LYS A 39 -10.80 -31.36 28.57
C LYS A 39 -11.37 -29.96 28.34
N ILE A 40 -11.77 -29.28 29.40
CA ILE A 40 -12.25 -27.89 29.36
C ILE A 40 -11.38 -27.00 30.24
N LYS A 41 -11.31 -25.73 29.83
CA LYS A 41 -10.69 -24.64 30.58
C LYS A 41 -11.64 -23.43 30.60
N THR A 42 -11.86 -22.87 31.78
CA THR A 42 -12.74 -21.71 31.99
C THR A 42 -12.06 -20.69 32.91
N SER A 43 -12.66 -19.53 33.13
CA SER A 43 -12.20 -18.58 34.15
C SER A 43 -12.46 -19.06 35.59
N ALA A 44 -13.41 -19.98 35.80
CA ALA A 44 -13.71 -20.60 37.10
C ALA A 44 -12.89 -21.87 37.38
N ALA A 45 -12.32 -22.50 36.35
CA ALA A 45 -11.44 -23.66 36.43
C ALA A 45 -10.05 -23.32 35.83
N PRO A 46 -9.10 -22.79 36.64
CA PRO A 46 -7.76 -22.42 36.20
C PRO A 46 -6.90 -23.55 35.61
N PRO A 47 -6.88 -24.80 36.12
CA PRO A 47 -6.24 -25.92 35.43
C PRO A 47 -7.11 -26.45 34.29
N TRP A 48 -6.60 -27.36 33.47
CA TRP A 48 -7.47 -28.19 32.63
C TRP A 48 -8.29 -29.12 33.54
N ALA A 49 -9.54 -29.38 33.19
CA ALA A 49 -10.44 -30.29 33.90
C ALA A 49 -11.22 -31.16 32.90
N ASP A 50 -11.74 -32.31 33.34
CA ASP A 50 -12.65 -33.12 32.52
C ASP A 50 -14.01 -32.42 32.36
N GLU A 51 -14.56 -32.42 31.15
CA GLU A 51 -15.84 -31.77 30.83
C GLU A 51 -17.06 -32.41 31.51
N GLY A 52 -16.93 -33.61 32.08
CA GLY A 52 -18.02 -34.36 32.68
C GLY A 52 -18.35 -35.59 31.85
N ALA A 53 -19.51 -35.61 31.18
CA ALA A 53 -19.96 -36.76 30.39
C ALA A 53 -19.19 -36.91 29.06
N ASP A 54 -19.15 -38.14 28.53
CA ASP A 54 -18.65 -38.41 27.18
C ASP A 54 -19.41 -37.56 26.14
N LEU A 55 -18.71 -37.12 25.10
CA LEU A 55 -19.31 -36.35 23.99
C LEU A 55 -20.39 -37.15 23.23
N THR A 56 -20.42 -38.48 23.38
CA THR A 56 -21.47 -39.36 22.82
C THR A 56 -22.82 -39.20 23.52
N GLN A 57 -22.86 -38.70 24.75
CA GLN A 57 -24.09 -38.51 25.52
C GLN A 57 -24.87 -37.29 25.04
N ASN A 58 -26.20 -37.32 25.20
CA ASN A 58 -27.11 -36.24 24.83
C ASN A 58 -27.35 -35.20 25.95
N ALA A 59 -26.56 -35.25 27.02
CA ALA A 59 -26.57 -34.32 28.14
C ALA A 59 -25.25 -34.43 28.94
N GLY A 60 -24.97 -33.48 29.84
CA GLY A 60 -23.86 -33.58 30.80
C GLY A 60 -22.51 -33.06 30.32
N HIS A 61 -22.46 -32.32 29.21
CA HIS A 61 -21.25 -31.65 28.69
C HIS A 61 -21.60 -30.29 28.05
N ALA A 62 -20.64 -29.37 28.05
CA ALA A 62 -20.80 -27.96 27.63
C ALA A 62 -21.36 -27.77 26.23
N LEU A 63 -21.05 -28.66 25.28
CA LEU A 63 -21.48 -28.48 23.91
C LEU A 63 -23.00 -28.66 23.77
N VAL A 64 -23.59 -29.65 24.46
CA VAL A 64 -25.05 -29.77 24.57
C VAL A 64 -25.63 -28.64 25.41
N SER A 65 -25.04 -28.33 26.56
CA SER A 65 -25.57 -27.29 27.48
C SER A 65 -25.54 -25.87 26.88
N THR A 66 -24.63 -25.59 25.95
CA THR A 66 -24.55 -24.30 25.22
C THR A 66 -25.47 -24.28 24.01
N LEU A 67 -25.62 -25.42 23.30
CA LEU A 67 -26.39 -25.52 22.05
C LEU A 67 -27.78 -26.16 22.23
N GLU A 68 -28.31 -26.22 23.45
CA GLU A 68 -29.64 -26.78 23.75
C GLU A 68 -30.74 -26.16 22.87
N SER A 69 -30.76 -24.83 22.75
CA SER A 69 -31.69 -24.08 21.90
C SER A 69 -31.45 -24.24 20.39
N TRP A 70 -30.30 -24.81 19.99
CA TRP A 70 -29.92 -25.06 18.59
C TRP A 70 -30.29 -26.48 18.14
N PHE A 71 -30.25 -27.47 19.03
CA PHE A 71 -30.62 -28.86 18.72
C PHE A 71 -32.14 -29.12 18.69
N ALA A 72 -32.94 -28.12 19.07
CA ALA A 72 -34.39 -28.07 18.88
C ALA A 72 -34.76 -27.05 17.78
N PRO A 73 -36.01 -27.06 17.27
CA PRO A 73 -36.51 -25.98 16.41
C PRO A 73 -36.31 -24.62 17.09
N LEU A 74 -35.60 -23.70 16.43
CA LEU A 74 -35.17 -22.45 17.04
C LEU A 74 -36.37 -21.61 17.51
N HIS A 75 -36.40 -21.26 18.80
CA HIS A 75 -37.52 -20.53 19.41
C HIS A 75 -37.65 -19.10 18.88
N ASN A 76 -38.88 -18.59 18.73
CA ASN A 76 -39.19 -17.29 18.12
C ASN A 76 -38.61 -16.06 18.85
N SER A 77 -38.18 -16.22 20.11
CA SER A 77 -37.45 -15.17 20.85
C SER A 77 -35.97 -15.07 20.50
N LEU A 78 -35.46 -15.94 19.61
CA LEU A 78 -34.06 -16.06 19.24
C LEU A 78 -33.82 -15.67 17.78
N SER A 79 -32.57 -15.33 17.49
CA SER A 79 -32.03 -15.26 16.14
C SER A 79 -30.70 -16.00 16.12
N ALA A 80 -30.38 -16.71 15.04
CA ALA A 80 -29.13 -17.47 14.96
C ALA A 80 -28.57 -17.59 13.54
N VAL A 81 -27.26 -17.78 13.45
CA VAL A 81 -26.50 -18.00 12.21
C VAL A 81 -25.53 -19.15 12.43
N GLY A 82 -25.56 -20.15 11.54
CA GLY A 82 -24.59 -21.24 11.47
C GLY A 82 -23.76 -21.11 10.20
N TYR A 83 -22.45 -21.17 10.32
CA TYR A 83 -21.51 -21.09 9.19
C TYR A 83 -20.43 -22.17 9.27
N SER A 84 -20.03 -22.71 8.12
CA SER A 84 -19.01 -23.76 8.04
C SER A 84 -18.51 -23.92 6.62
N ASN A 85 -17.21 -24.16 6.45
CA ASN A 85 -16.65 -24.61 5.17
C ASN A 85 -17.01 -26.07 4.83
N GLN A 86 -17.48 -26.84 5.82
CA GLN A 86 -17.94 -28.23 5.71
C GLN A 86 -19.21 -28.41 6.58
N PRO A 87 -20.37 -27.90 6.13
CA PRO A 87 -21.61 -27.90 6.90
C PRO A 87 -22.20 -29.31 7.07
N PRO A 88 -23.05 -29.52 8.10
CA PRO A 88 -23.73 -30.81 8.32
C PRO A 88 -24.69 -31.13 7.17
N GLY A 89 -24.77 -32.40 6.79
CA GLY A 89 -25.65 -32.89 5.72
C GLY A 89 -25.12 -32.73 4.28
N PHE A 90 -24.02 -32.01 4.06
CA PHE A 90 -23.43 -31.84 2.73
C PHE A 90 -22.27 -32.82 2.49
N SER A 91 -22.27 -33.47 1.31
CA SER A 91 -21.17 -34.32 0.83
C SER A 91 -20.52 -33.70 -0.41
N GLY A 92 -19.20 -33.87 -0.56
CA GLY A 92 -18.44 -33.30 -1.68
C GLY A 92 -18.29 -31.76 -1.71
N PHE A 93 -19.00 -31.03 -0.84
CA PHE A 93 -18.96 -29.57 -0.80
C PHE A 93 -17.89 -29.05 0.19
N THR A 94 -16.97 -28.22 -0.31
CA THR A 94 -16.01 -27.45 0.50
C THR A 94 -15.87 -26.05 -0.08
N THR A 95 -16.01 -25.01 0.74
CA THR A 95 -15.63 -23.65 0.32
C THR A 95 -14.12 -23.46 0.36
N ASP A 96 -13.63 -22.33 -0.16
CA ASP A 96 -12.25 -21.89 0.00
C ASP A 96 -11.93 -21.41 1.43
N SER A 97 -12.92 -21.33 2.32
CA SER A 97 -12.74 -20.98 3.74
C SER A 97 -12.22 -22.15 4.57
N THR A 98 -11.64 -21.84 5.74
CA THR A 98 -11.41 -22.79 6.84
C THR A 98 -12.38 -22.64 8.01
N SER A 99 -13.12 -21.52 8.08
CA SER A 99 -13.92 -21.12 9.25
C SER A 99 -15.19 -21.94 9.48
N LYS A 100 -15.52 -22.16 10.76
CA LYS A 100 -16.77 -22.80 11.22
C LYS A 100 -17.22 -22.19 12.56
N GLY A 101 -18.52 -22.09 12.78
CA GLY A 101 -19.08 -21.58 14.02
C GLY A 101 -20.58 -21.32 14.00
N ILE A 102 -21.10 -20.92 15.16
CA ILE A 102 -22.50 -20.59 15.42
C ILE A 102 -22.54 -19.28 16.21
N ILE A 103 -23.49 -18.41 15.86
CA ILE A 103 -23.86 -17.21 16.62
C ILE A 103 -25.33 -17.35 17.00
N ILE A 104 -25.66 -17.21 18.29
CA ILE A 104 -27.06 -17.12 18.77
C ILE A 104 -27.25 -15.80 19.52
N MET A 105 -28.35 -15.12 19.22
CA MET A 105 -28.75 -13.82 19.76
C MET A 105 -30.14 -13.93 20.39
N THR A 106 -30.34 -13.21 21.48
CA THR A 106 -31.68 -12.89 22.00
C THR A 106 -32.32 -11.77 21.17
N ASN A 107 -33.61 -11.87 20.86
CA ASN A 107 -34.33 -10.84 20.09
C ASN A 107 -34.74 -9.63 20.96
N ALA A 108 -34.90 -9.84 22.27
CA ALA A 108 -35.40 -8.83 23.21
C ALA A 108 -34.34 -8.30 24.20
N GLN A 109 -33.21 -9.00 24.34
CA GLN A 109 -32.09 -8.60 25.20
C GLN A 109 -30.85 -8.35 24.32
N GLN A 110 -29.84 -7.63 24.84
CA GLN A 110 -28.59 -7.41 24.10
C GLN A 110 -27.54 -8.50 24.38
N GLN A 111 -28.00 -9.75 24.52
CA GLN A 111 -27.16 -10.92 24.82
C GLN A 111 -27.02 -11.84 23.62
N SER A 112 -25.79 -12.29 23.39
CA SER A 112 -25.45 -13.30 22.38
C SER A 112 -24.21 -14.09 22.80
N PHE A 113 -24.02 -15.26 22.21
CA PHE A 113 -22.74 -15.95 22.26
C PHE A 113 -22.23 -16.27 20.86
N TRP A 114 -20.91 -16.41 20.76
CA TRP A 114 -20.22 -16.86 19.57
C TRP A 114 -19.40 -18.11 19.88
N LEU A 115 -19.69 -19.19 19.15
CA LEU A 115 -19.01 -20.47 19.27
C LEU A 115 -18.26 -20.76 17.97
N VAL A 116 -16.96 -21.03 18.06
CA VAL A 116 -16.10 -21.42 16.93
C VAL A 116 -15.48 -22.79 17.18
N HIS A 117 -15.31 -23.59 16.12
CA HIS A 117 -14.86 -24.97 16.24
C HIS A 117 -14.08 -25.48 15.02
N THR A 118 -13.38 -26.60 15.20
CA THR A 118 -12.66 -27.30 14.13
C THR A 118 -13.42 -28.49 13.54
N MET A 119 -14.40 -29.04 14.27
CA MET A 119 -15.19 -30.22 13.88
C MET A 119 -15.93 -30.03 12.53
N PRO A 120 -15.74 -30.92 11.53
CA PRO A 120 -16.47 -30.88 10.27
C PRO A 120 -17.84 -31.60 10.35
N LYS A 121 -18.79 -31.23 9.48
CA LYS A 121 -20.07 -31.92 9.24
C LYS A 121 -21.01 -32.11 10.45
N VAL A 122 -20.79 -31.38 11.55
CA VAL A 122 -21.59 -31.44 12.79
C VAL A 122 -22.49 -30.20 12.97
N LEU A 123 -23.31 -30.25 14.02
CA LEU A 123 -24.12 -29.13 14.53
C LEU A 123 -25.22 -28.65 13.58
N ALA A 124 -26.02 -29.58 13.04
CA ALA A 124 -27.26 -29.22 12.35
C ALA A 124 -28.26 -28.56 13.32
N ASN A 125 -28.93 -27.48 12.88
CA ASN A 125 -30.02 -26.88 13.65
C ASN A 125 -31.26 -27.80 13.65
N GLY A 126 -31.98 -27.88 14.76
CA GLY A 126 -33.20 -28.67 14.89
C GLY A 126 -33.01 -30.19 14.90
N VAL A 127 -31.76 -30.67 14.96
CA VAL A 127 -31.42 -32.09 15.04
C VAL A 127 -30.82 -32.39 16.40
N ALA A 128 -31.32 -33.44 17.07
CA ALA A 128 -30.79 -33.88 18.35
C ALA A 128 -29.30 -34.22 18.26
N TRP A 129 -28.55 -33.90 19.33
CA TRP A 129 -27.11 -34.13 19.38
C TRP A 129 -26.75 -35.61 19.27
N ALA A 130 -25.77 -35.90 18.41
CA ALA A 130 -25.09 -37.19 18.29
C ALA A 130 -23.64 -36.95 17.87
N TRP A 131 -22.69 -37.61 18.54
CA TRP A 131 -21.26 -37.54 18.18
C TRP A 131 -20.97 -38.43 16.96
N PRO A 132 -20.40 -37.90 15.86
CA PRO A 132 -20.01 -38.74 14.71
C PRO A 132 -18.74 -39.54 15.02
N ALA A 133 -18.79 -40.85 14.78
CA ALA A 133 -17.67 -41.76 15.09
C ALA A 133 -16.39 -41.43 14.30
N ASP A 134 -16.49 -40.80 13.13
CA ASP A 134 -15.34 -40.37 12.30
C ASP A 134 -14.57 -39.17 12.89
N LEU A 135 -15.13 -38.49 13.90
CA LEU A 135 -14.43 -37.46 14.67
C LEU A 135 -13.66 -38.02 15.87
N THR A 136 -13.82 -39.29 16.22
CA THR A 136 -13.11 -39.89 17.37
C THR A 136 -11.59 -40.00 17.15
N PRO A 137 -11.08 -40.42 15.98
CA PRO A 137 -9.63 -40.55 15.75
C PRO A 137 -8.85 -39.22 15.68
N GLN A 138 -9.52 -38.06 15.72
CA GLN A 138 -8.90 -36.75 15.56
C GLN A 138 -9.10 -35.84 16.78
N GLY A 139 -8.07 -35.06 17.09
CA GLY A 139 -8.16 -33.97 18.06
C GLY A 139 -9.04 -32.84 17.54
N HIS A 140 -9.87 -32.25 18.38
CA HIS A 140 -10.79 -31.17 18.04
C HIS A 140 -10.86 -30.14 19.16
N MET A 141 -10.98 -28.86 18.78
CA MET A 141 -11.14 -27.74 19.70
C MET A 141 -12.40 -26.92 19.40
N VAL A 142 -13.03 -26.41 20.46
CA VAL A 142 -14.15 -25.47 20.49
C VAL A 142 -13.80 -24.30 21.40
N VAL A 143 -14.12 -23.08 21.00
CA VAL A 143 -14.06 -21.87 21.83
C VAL A 143 -15.44 -21.23 21.84
N CYS A 144 -15.97 -20.95 23.03
CA CYS A 144 -17.23 -20.24 23.23
C CYS A 144 -16.99 -18.96 24.02
N VAL A 145 -17.54 -17.83 23.53
CA VAL A 145 -17.48 -16.54 24.20
C VAL A 145 -18.83 -15.80 24.16
N ASP A 146 -19.27 -15.31 25.32
CA ASP A 146 -20.41 -14.38 25.39
C ASP A 146 -20.02 -12.99 24.89
N VAL A 147 -20.87 -12.36 24.08
CA VAL A 147 -20.67 -11.05 23.46
C VAL A 147 -21.98 -10.25 23.42
N SER A 148 -21.89 -8.92 23.35
CA SER A 148 -23.07 -8.08 23.14
C SER A 148 -23.65 -8.30 21.73
N THR A 149 -24.98 -8.25 21.59
CA THR A 149 -25.63 -8.28 20.26
C THR A 149 -25.11 -7.17 19.34
N GLN A 150 -24.66 -6.03 19.89
CA GLN A 150 -24.05 -4.95 19.09
C GLN A 150 -22.72 -5.37 18.44
N THR A 151 -21.94 -6.21 19.13
CA THR A 151 -20.64 -6.73 18.69
C THR A 151 -20.73 -7.67 17.48
N VAL A 152 -21.91 -8.25 17.22
CA VAL A 152 -22.14 -9.17 16.10
C VAL A 152 -21.85 -8.53 14.74
N ALA A 153 -22.00 -7.20 14.60
CA ALA A 153 -21.64 -6.49 13.38
C ALA A 153 -20.12 -6.53 13.07
N ALA A 154 -19.26 -6.48 14.09
CA ALA A 154 -17.81 -6.62 13.94
C ALA A 154 -17.41 -8.07 13.63
N ILE A 155 -18.08 -9.06 14.24
CA ILE A 155 -17.93 -10.48 13.91
C ILE A 155 -18.35 -10.72 12.45
N ALA A 156 -19.45 -10.14 11.99
CA ALA A 156 -19.89 -10.22 10.60
C ALA A 156 -18.88 -9.57 9.63
N SER A 157 -18.30 -8.42 9.98
CA SER A 157 -17.21 -7.78 9.22
C SER A 157 -15.99 -8.69 9.08
N ALA A 158 -15.60 -9.38 10.17
CA ALA A 158 -14.54 -10.39 10.11
C ALA A 158 -14.93 -11.58 9.22
N LEU A 159 -16.17 -12.10 9.35
CA LEU A 159 -16.67 -13.25 8.59
C LEU A 159 -16.73 -13.00 7.07
N VAL A 160 -17.00 -11.76 6.62
CA VAL A 160 -16.88 -11.39 5.19
C VAL A 160 -15.49 -11.74 4.64
N TYR A 161 -14.44 -11.42 5.39
CA TYR A 161 -13.07 -11.74 5.00
C TYR A 161 -12.71 -13.22 5.19
N GLN A 162 -13.50 -13.99 5.92
CA GLN A 162 -13.31 -15.42 6.09
C GLN A 162 -14.03 -16.25 5.01
N ASN A 163 -14.98 -15.65 4.27
CA ASN A 163 -15.79 -16.27 3.22
C ASN A 163 -16.42 -17.65 3.56
N PRO A 164 -16.95 -17.91 4.77
CA PRO A 164 -17.56 -19.20 5.08
C PRO A 164 -18.93 -19.32 4.38
N LEU A 165 -19.36 -20.56 4.10
CA LEU A 165 -20.77 -20.79 3.74
C LEU A 165 -21.64 -20.62 4.99
N ILE A 166 -22.62 -19.71 4.92
CA ILE A 166 -23.74 -19.65 5.85
C ILE A 166 -24.69 -20.79 5.50
N TYR A 167 -24.80 -21.81 6.36
CA TYR A 167 -25.67 -22.98 6.13
C TYR A 167 -27.00 -22.90 6.86
N PHE A 168 -27.12 -21.97 7.83
CA PHE A 168 -28.36 -21.69 8.54
C PHE A 168 -28.41 -20.21 8.92
N SER A 169 -29.55 -19.58 8.75
CA SER A 169 -29.82 -18.22 9.25
C SER A 169 -31.30 -18.04 9.54
N ASN A 170 -31.63 -17.61 10.75
CA ASN A 170 -32.96 -17.16 11.13
C ASN A 170 -32.80 -15.87 11.96
N ILE A 171 -33.16 -14.72 11.40
CA ILE A 171 -32.98 -13.39 12.01
C ILE A 171 -34.32 -12.68 12.11
N ALA A 172 -34.73 -12.32 13.32
CA ALA A 172 -35.96 -11.58 13.56
C ALA A 172 -35.92 -10.17 12.95
N PRO A 173 -37.05 -9.64 12.41
CA PRO A 173 -37.07 -8.37 11.69
C PRO A 173 -36.44 -7.17 12.43
N ALA A 174 -36.59 -7.08 13.75
CA ALA A 174 -35.99 -6.02 14.56
C ALA A 174 -34.45 -6.04 14.56
N LEU A 175 -33.84 -7.24 14.51
CA LEU A 175 -32.39 -7.38 14.38
C LEU A 175 -31.92 -7.17 12.93
N GLN A 176 -32.74 -7.48 11.91
CA GLN A 176 -32.38 -7.20 10.51
C GLN A 176 -32.16 -5.70 10.26
N ALA A 177 -32.95 -4.83 10.88
CA ALA A 177 -32.83 -3.38 10.75
C ALA A 177 -31.53 -2.80 11.34
N THR A 178 -30.99 -3.43 12.39
CA THR A 178 -29.80 -2.97 13.12
C THR A 178 -28.52 -3.70 12.68
N GLN A 179 -28.60 -4.98 12.32
CA GLN A 179 -27.46 -5.83 11.95
C GLN A 179 -27.22 -5.86 10.43
N GLN A 180 -27.16 -4.69 9.79
CA GLN A 180 -27.07 -4.59 8.32
C GLN A 180 -25.85 -5.33 7.74
N THR A 181 -24.69 -5.29 8.41
CA THR A 181 -23.48 -6.04 7.99
C THR A 181 -23.71 -7.54 8.00
N LEU A 182 -24.43 -8.07 9.01
CA LEU A 182 -24.79 -9.49 9.09
C LEU A 182 -25.78 -9.87 7.97
N MET A 183 -26.76 -9.02 7.69
CA MET A 183 -27.73 -9.26 6.61
C MET A 183 -27.06 -9.24 5.22
N LYS A 184 -26.08 -8.35 5.00
CA LYS A 184 -25.27 -8.34 3.77
C LYS A 184 -24.40 -9.59 3.62
N LEU A 185 -23.84 -10.11 4.73
CA LEU A 185 -23.11 -11.39 4.76
C LEU A 185 -24.02 -12.56 4.40
N ILE A 186 -25.19 -12.67 5.06
CA ILE A 186 -26.19 -13.72 4.80
C ILE A 186 -26.66 -13.69 3.33
N GLY A 187 -26.88 -12.49 2.78
CA GLY A 187 -27.28 -12.31 1.37
C GLY A 187 -26.16 -12.48 0.34
N GLY A 188 -24.90 -12.71 0.75
CA GLY A 188 -23.76 -12.81 -0.17
C GLY A 188 -23.39 -11.50 -0.89
N LEU A 189 -23.81 -10.34 -0.36
CA LEU A 189 -23.73 -9.02 -1.02
C LEU A 189 -22.43 -8.25 -0.73
N MET A 190 -21.39 -8.89 -0.17
CA MET A 190 -20.12 -8.27 0.24
C MET A 190 -18.89 -8.84 -0.49
N PRO A 191 -18.82 -8.78 -1.84
CA PRO A 191 -17.64 -9.26 -2.56
C PRO A 191 -16.47 -8.27 -2.40
N VAL A 192 -15.49 -8.61 -1.57
CA VAL A 192 -14.23 -7.86 -1.45
C VAL A 192 -13.34 -8.21 -2.66
N LEU A 193 -13.47 -7.42 -3.73
CA LEU A 193 -12.76 -7.62 -5.00
C LEU A 193 -11.45 -6.83 -5.12
N THR A 194 -11.16 -5.96 -4.15
CA THR A 194 -9.99 -5.07 -4.12
C THR A 194 -9.24 -5.19 -2.79
N PRO A 195 -7.91 -4.95 -2.78
CA PRO A 195 -7.14 -4.94 -1.54
C PRO A 195 -7.61 -3.86 -0.54
N PRO A 196 -7.25 -3.98 0.74
CA PRO A 196 -6.55 -5.11 1.37
C PRO A 196 -7.44 -6.35 1.47
N PHE A 197 -6.81 -7.52 1.43
CA PHE A 197 -7.51 -8.81 1.49
C PHE A 197 -7.45 -9.46 2.88
N ALA A 198 -7.10 -8.69 3.90
CA ALA A 198 -7.13 -9.09 5.30
C ALA A 198 -7.76 -7.97 6.14
N ASN A 199 -8.50 -8.39 7.18
CA ASN A 199 -9.23 -7.53 8.10
C ASN A 199 -8.82 -7.88 9.54
N THR A 200 -8.76 -6.87 10.40
CA THR A 200 -8.55 -7.03 11.85
C THR A 200 -9.70 -6.35 12.57
N GLN A 201 -10.37 -7.06 13.48
CA GLN A 201 -11.48 -6.53 14.27
C GLN A 201 -11.20 -6.79 15.75
N THR A 202 -11.35 -5.77 16.59
CA THR A 202 -11.20 -5.90 18.05
C THR A 202 -12.57 -5.81 18.70
N ILE A 203 -12.89 -6.79 19.54
CA ILE A 203 -14.15 -6.88 20.27
C ILE A 203 -13.91 -7.15 21.76
N LYS A 204 -14.98 -7.06 22.55
CA LYS A 204 -14.99 -7.42 23.97
C LYS A 204 -16.10 -8.40 24.27
N THR A 205 -15.83 -9.30 25.23
CA THR A 205 -16.83 -10.22 25.77
C THR A 205 -17.82 -9.54 26.71
N LEU A 206 -19.04 -10.08 26.83
CA LEU A 206 -20.05 -9.63 27.77
C LEU A 206 -19.60 -9.79 29.24
N ALA A 207 -19.99 -8.85 30.11
CA ALA A 207 -19.47 -8.73 31.47
C ALA A 207 -20.13 -9.70 32.47
N ALA A 208 -19.46 -10.81 32.77
CA ALA A 208 -19.81 -11.74 33.84
C ALA A 208 -18.56 -12.30 34.57
N GLY A 209 -17.63 -11.41 34.94
CA GLY A 209 -16.42 -11.74 35.72
C GLY A 209 -15.24 -10.80 35.42
N ALA A 210 -15.00 -10.54 34.14
CA ALA A 210 -14.15 -9.46 33.61
C ALA A 210 -14.41 -9.32 32.10
N GLU A 211 -14.25 -8.12 31.53
CA GLU A 211 -14.16 -7.96 30.07
C GLU A 211 -12.83 -8.60 29.59
N VAL A 212 -12.90 -9.44 28.56
CA VAL A 212 -11.72 -9.99 27.88
C VAL A 212 -11.69 -9.40 26.47
N PRO A 213 -10.63 -8.68 26.08
CA PRO A 213 -10.37 -8.30 24.70
C PRO A 213 -10.21 -9.54 23.81
N ILE A 214 -10.79 -9.47 22.61
CA ILE A 214 -10.63 -10.47 21.56
C ILE A 214 -10.26 -9.76 20.26
N ILE A 215 -9.16 -10.20 19.63
CA ILE A 215 -8.70 -9.68 18.34
C ILE A 215 -8.95 -10.76 17.29
N ILE A 216 -9.71 -10.42 16.25
CA ILE A 216 -10.10 -11.31 15.15
C ILE A 216 -9.33 -10.90 13.89
N PHE A 217 -8.36 -11.72 13.50
CA PHE A 217 -7.64 -11.61 12.24
C PHE A 217 -8.34 -12.47 11.18
N SER A 218 -8.60 -11.91 10.00
CA SER A 218 -9.31 -12.60 8.91
C SER A 218 -8.61 -12.34 7.58
N LYS A 219 -8.59 -13.33 6.68
CA LYS A 219 -7.97 -13.20 5.35
C LYS A 219 -8.77 -13.91 4.27
N LEU A 220 -8.81 -13.34 3.07
CA LEU A 220 -9.42 -13.94 1.88
C LEU A 220 -8.41 -14.74 1.05
N SER A 221 -8.90 -15.82 0.42
CA SER A 221 -8.20 -16.63 -0.58
C SER A 221 -7.61 -15.79 -1.72
N THR A 222 -8.37 -14.81 -2.22
CA THR A 222 -7.95 -13.84 -3.24
C THR A 222 -6.65 -13.13 -2.90
N GLY A 223 -6.39 -12.89 -1.61
CA GLY A 223 -5.21 -12.19 -1.14
C GLY A 223 -3.93 -13.03 -1.07
N ARG A 224 -4.01 -14.36 -1.18
CA ARG A 224 -2.88 -15.28 -1.04
C ARG A 224 -1.99 -15.04 0.19
N LEU A 225 -2.54 -14.44 1.24
CA LEU A 225 -1.79 -14.07 2.44
C LEU A 225 -1.53 -15.30 3.32
N GLU A 226 -0.38 -15.31 3.98
CA GLU A 226 0.01 -16.31 4.97
C GLU A 226 -0.47 -15.83 6.35
N MET A 227 -1.15 -16.69 7.12
CA MET A 227 -1.82 -16.27 8.36
C MET A 227 -0.83 -15.95 9.49
N TYR A 228 0.25 -16.71 9.62
CA TYR A 228 1.09 -16.70 10.81
C TYR A 228 2.18 -15.62 10.74
N GLY A 229 3.05 -15.68 9.76
CA GLY A 229 4.21 -14.79 9.58
C GLY A 229 3.95 -13.52 8.76
N LYS A 230 2.80 -13.40 8.08
CA LYS A 230 2.41 -12.18 7.33
C LYS A 230 1.22 -11.43 7.92
N ILE A 231 0.42 -12.07 8.79
CA ILE A 231 -0.67 -11.40 9.51
C ILE A 231 -0.36 -11.40 11.02
N LEU A 232 -0.32 -12.57 11.68
CA LEU A 232 -0.22 -12.61 13.15
C LEU A 232 1.07 -11.98 13.70
N THR A 233 2.27 -12.37 13.25
CA THR A 233 3.52 -11.79 13.79
C THR A 233 3.63 -10.29 13.51
N THR A 234 3.22 -9.86 12.32
CA THR A 234 3.26 -8.44 11.89
C THR A 234 2.30 -7.58 12.69
N LYS A 235 1.04 -8.03 12.87
CA LYS A 235 0.01 -7.28 13.62
C LYS A 235 0.25 -7.31 15.13
N LEU A 236 0.64 -8.47 15.66
CA LEU A 236 0.86 -8.63 17.10
C LEU A 236 2.22 -8.08 17.56
N ARG A 237 3.15 -7.79 16.63
CA ARG A 237 4.54 -7.36 16.91
C ARG A 237 5.20 -8.28 17.94
N ALA A 238 5.10 -9.58 17.72
CA ALA A 238 5.53 -10.59 18.67
C ALA A 238 6.05 -11.84 17.95
N ASN A 239 6.90 -12.59 18.63
CA ASN A 239 7.23 -13.95 18.24
C ASN A 239 6.08 -14.87 18.64
N ILE A 240 5.77 -15.86 17.80
CA ILE A 240 4.64 -16.77 18.03
C ILE A 240 5.07 -18.22 17.95
N ARG A 241 4.45 -19.07 18.77
CA ARG A 241 4.59 -20.53 18.74
C ARG A 241 3.31 -21.15 18.19
N VAL A 242 3.43 -21.96 17.14
CA VAL A 242 2.30 -22.46 16.34
C VAL A 242 2.17 -23.97 16.48
N TRP A 243 0.99 -24.41 16.93
CA TRP A 243 0.50 -25.79 16.79
C TRP A 243 -0.50 -25.83 15.63
N ALA A 244 -0.11 -26.47 14.53
CA ALA A 244 -0.95 -26.62 13.34
C ALA A 244 -0.38 -27.72 12.42
N LYS A 245 -1.19 -28.32 11.54
CA LYS A 245 -0.70 -29.27 10.53
C LYS A 245 0.31 -28.60 9.58
N THR A 246 1.40 -29.28 9.26
CA THR A 246 2.53 -28.78 8.45
C THR A 246 2.82 -29.71 7.29
N ASP A 247 3.30 -29.14 6.17
CA ASP A 247 3.77 -29.88 4.98
C ASP A 247 5.30 -29.76 4.78
N ASN A 248 6.02 -29.25 5.79
CA ASN A 248 7.45 -28.90 5.78
C ASN A 248 7.85 -27.88 4.68
N SER A 249 6.90 -27.28 3.96
CA SER A 249 7.18 -26.33 2.88
C SER A 249 7.41 -24.89 3.38
N LEU A 250 7.09 -24.65 4.66
CA LEU A 250 7.35 -23.45 5.45
C LEU A 250 8.14 -23.88 6.69
N SER A 251 9.38 -23.40 6.83
CA SER A 251 10.21 -23.65 8.01
C SER A 251 9.86 -22.66 9.13
N SER A 252 10.40 -22.89 10.33
CA SER A 252 10.56 -21.79 11.28
C SER A 252 11.36 -20.66 10.63
N THR A 253 10.97 -19.44 10.94
CA THR A 253 11.71 -18.23 10.55
C THR A 253 12.65 -17.86 11.69
N GLY A 254 13.91 -17.55 11.43
CA GLY A 254 14.86 -17.09 12.45
C GLY A 254 15.79 -16.01 11.90
N GLY A 255 16.23 -15.07 12.76
CA GLY A 255 17.21 -14.05 12.37
C GLY A 255 17.16 -12.68 13.08
N GLY A 256 16.24 -12.42 14.01
CA GLY A 256 16.10 -11.10 14.65
C GLY A 256 15.40 -11.11 16.01
N LYS A 257 15.13 -9.93 16.58
CA LYS A 257 14.56 -9.79 17.94
C LYS A 257 13.05 -10.11 18.01
N ILE A 258 12.24 -9.68 17.02
CA ILE A 258 10.77 -9.76 17.01
C ILE A 258 10.28 -10.15 15.60
N GLY A 259 9.16 -10.89 15.51
CA GLY A 259 8.40 -11.12 14.27
C GLY A 259 8.39 -12.56 13.75
N PHE A 260 8.87 -13.53 14.54
CA PHE A 260 9.17 -14.89 14.07
C PHE A 260 8.10 -15.93 14.40
N VAL A 261 7.90 -16.88 13.48
CA VAL A 261 7.08 -18.09 13.66
C VAL A 261 7.98 -19.25 14.10
N LYS A 262 7.71 -19.77 15.30
CA LYS A 262 8.26 -21.03 15.82
C LYS A 262 7.19 -22.11 15.72
N VAL A 263 7.56 -23.31 15.28
CA VAL A 263 6.64 -24.45 15.19
C VAL A 263 6.83 -25.30 16.44
N VAL A 264 5.76 -25.47 17.24
CA VAL A 264 5.78 -26.25 18.49
C VAL A 264 6.15 -27.70 18.20
N GLN A 265 7.00 -28.32 19.01
CA GLN A 265 7.38 -29.73 18.83
C GLN A 265 6.20 -30.69 19.03
N SER A 266 6.13 -31.76 18.23
CA SER A 266 5.13 -32.83 18.35
C SER A 266 5.80 -34.07 18.97
N PRO A 267 5.15 -34.80 19.89
CA PRO A 267 3.80 -34.60 20.43
C PRO A 267 3.72 -33.52 21.52
N ILE A 268 2.50 -33.00 21.76
CA ILE A 268 2.15 -32.22 22.96
C ILE A 268 1.37 -33.08 23.96
N THR A 269 1.30 -32.62 25.20
CA THR A 269 0.47 -33.23 26.26
C THR A 269 -0.57 -32.23 26.75
N VAL A 270 -1.86 -32.58 26.63
CA VAL A 270 -3.00 -31.84 27.17
C VAL A 270 -3.52 -32.63 28.38
N ASP A 271 -3.22 -32.19 29.60
CA ASP A 271 -3.64 -32.85 30.85
C ASP A 271 -3.46 -34.38 30.86
N ASN A 272 -2.19 -34.80 30.71
CA ASN A 272 -1.74 -36.20 30.61
C ASN A 272 -2.21 -36.98 29.36
N GLN A 273 -3.02 -36.39 28.47
CA GLN A 273 -3.38 -36.98 27.18
C GLN A 273 -2.43 -36.48 26.08
N GLN A 274 -1.82 -37.38 25.30
CA GLN A 274 -0.94 -36.99 24.19
C GLN A 274 -1.75 -36.61 22.93
N SER A 275 -1.27 -35.58 22.22
CA SER A 275 -1.74 -35.24 20.88
C SER A 275 -0.57 -35.12 19.92
N THR A 276 -0.69 -35.73 18.73
CA THR A 276 0.26 -35.56 17.62
C THR A 276 -0.35 -34.65 16.56
N ARG A 277 0.47 -33.79 15.96
CA ARG A 277 0.05 -32.82 14.92
C ARG A 277 -0.74 -33.47 13.78
N GLU A 278 -0.38 -34.70 13.41
CA GLU A 278 -0.96 -35.45 12.31
C GLU A 278 -2.41 -35.85 12.62
N LYS A 279 -2.68 -36.25 13.87
CA LYS A 279 -4.01 -36.60 14.38
C LYS A 279 -4.80 -35.40 14.93
N ASP A 280 -4.20 -34.25 15.15
CA ASP A 280 -4.89 -33.08 15.70
C ASP A 280 -5.46 -32.16 14.61
N SER A 281 -6.77 -31.90 14.62
CA SER A 281 -7.42 -30.93 13.73
C SER A 281 -7.60 -29.55 14.36
N SER A 282 -7.21 -29.36 15.62
CA SER A 282 -7.10 -28.03 16.21
C SER A 282 -5.86 -27.30 15.68
N GLN A 283 -5.94 -25.98 15.57
CA GLN A 283 -4.79 -25.13 15.34
C GLN A 283 -4.82 -23.96 16.32
N TRP A 284 -3.67 -23.64 16.90
CA TRP A 284 -3.57 -22.58 17.90
C TRP A 284 -2.17 -21.97 17.97
N VAL A 285 -2.12 -20.79 18.59
CA VAL A 285 -0.93 -19.97 18.71
C VAL A 285 -0.75 -19.49 20.15
N SER A 286 0.44 -19.68 20.70
CA SER A 286 0.90 -19.00 21.91
C SER A 286 1.78 -17.82 21.51
N VAL A 287 1.49 -16.63 22.03
CA VAL A 287 2.25 -15.42 21.72
C VAL A 287 3.34 -15.21 22.78
N GLU A 288 4.61 -15.13 22.37
CA GLU A 288 5.70 -14.90 23.34
C GLU A 288 5.60 -13.49 23.94
N GLN A 289 5.80 -13.39 25.26
CA GLN A 289 5.80 -12.13 26.03
C GLN A 289 4.46 -11.35 26.06
N LYS A 290 3.34 -11.93 25.58
CA LYS A 290 2.00 -11.33 25.67
C LYS A 290 1.00 -12.31 26.29
N PRO A 291 -0.02 -11.85 27.05
CA PRO A 291 -1.05 -12.71 27.65
C PRO A 291 -2.11 -13.18 26.62
N LEU A 292 -1.69 -13.51 25.40
CA LEU A 292 -2.54 -13.82 24.25
C LEU A 292 -2.43 -15.30 23.85
N PHE A 293 -3.60 -15.94 23.81
CA PHE A 293 -3.80 -17.24 23.14
C PHE A 293 -4.65 -17.01 21.88
N CYS A 294 -4.25 -17.56 20.73
CA CYS A 294 -5.08 -17.50 19.52
C CYS A 294 -5.54 -18.88 19.05
N PHE A 295 -6.85 -19.03 18.85
CA PHE A 295 -7.45 -20.12 18.11
C PHE A 295 -7.40 -19.82 16.61
N THR A 296 -7.13 -20.81 15.75
CA THR A 296 -7.24 -20.66 14.30
C THR A 296 -7.78 -21.94 13.66
N THR A 297 -8.29 -21.83 12.43
CA THR A 297 -8.71 -22.97 11.60
C THR A 297 -7.77 -23.20 10.41
N SER A 298 -6.75 -22.36 10.24
CA SER A 298 -5.78 -22.44 9.15
C SER A 298 -4.57 -23.29 9.55
N SER A 299 -4.19 -24.25 8.70
CA SER A 299 -2.94 -25.03 8.89
C SER A 299 -1.67 -24.21 8.57
N TYR A 300 -0.49 -24.68 8.93
CA TYR A 300 0.79 -24.02 8.58
C TYR A 300 1.42 -24.69 7.35
N ASN A 301 0.83 -24.44 6.18
CA ASN A 301 1.27 -25.00 4.89
C ASN A 301 0.93 -24.06 3.72
N LYS A 302 1.59 -24.26 2.57
CA LYS A 302 1.41 -23.39 1.38
C LYS A 302 0.01 -23.45 0.76
N GLU A 303 -0.72 -24.55 0.95
CA GLU A 303 -2.11 -24.66 0.48
C GLU A 303 -3.02 -23.59 1.13
N GLN A 304 -2.74 -23.20 2.39
CA GLN A 304 -3.54 -22.18 3.07
C GLN A 304 -3.43 -20.78 2.45
N LEU A 305 -2.43 -20.50 1.61
CA LEU A 305 -2.38 -19.24 0.87
C LEU A 305 -3.65 -19.08 0.02
N MET A 306 -4.08 -20.16 -0.64
CA MET A 306 -5.26 -20.19 -1.51
C MET A 306 -6.60 -20.30 -0.76
N LYS A 307 -6.59 -20.22 0.59
CA LYS A 307 -7.79 -20.35 1.42
C LYS A 307 -8.09 -19.08 2.21
N SER A 308 -9.37 -18.82 2.40
CA SER A 308 -9.85 -17.82 3.35
C SER A 308 -9.78 -18.39 4.77
N GLY A 309 -9.44 -17.58 5.77
CA GLY A 309 -9.14 -18.10 7.11
C GLY A 309 -9.24 -17.07 8.23
N THR A 310 -9.20 -17.56 9.48
CA THR A 310 -9.38 -16.78 10.69
C THR A 310 -8.37 -17.14 11.79
N ALA A 311 -8.01 -16.16 12.61
CA ALA A 311 -7.36 -16.37 13.90
C ALA A 311 -8.00 -15.44 14.95
N ILE A 312 -8.41 -16.01 16.07
CA ILE A 312 -9.17 -15.35 17.15
C ILE A 312 -8.30 -15.39 18.39
N CYS A 313 -7.71 -14.25 18.74
CA CYS A 313 -6.81 -14.08 19.87
C CYS A 313 -7.56 -13.56 21.09
N LEU A 314 -7.53 -14.29 22.20
CA LEU A 314 -8.12 -13.90 23.49
C LEU A 314 -7.02 -13.43 24.44
N GLU A 315 -7.21 -12.27 25.05
CA GLU A 315 -6.29 -11.70 26.03
C GLU A 315 -6.65 -12.17 27.45
N HIS A 316 -6.04 -13.27 27.88
CA HIS A 316 -6.33 -13.89 29.18
C HIS A 316 -5.12 -14.65 29.72
N GLN A 317 -4.52 -14.13 30.80
CA GLN A 317 -3.23 -14.58 31.33
C GLN A 317 -3.18 -16.10 31.59
N LEU A 318 -4.07 -16.64 32.43
CA LEU A 318 -4.08 -18.07 32.80
C LEU A 318 -4.32 -19.02 31.61
N LEU A 319 -4.97 -18.52 30.55
CA LEU A 319 -5.19 -19.26 29.31
C LEU A 319 -3.90 -19.28 28.48
N SER A 320 -3.30 -18.11 28.28
CA SER A 320 -2.02 -17.95 27.59
C SER A 320 -0.90 -18.75 28.26
N GLU A 321 -0.75 -18.68 29.58
CA GLU A 321 0.25 -19.42 30.35
C GLU A 321 0.13 -20.95 30.17
N SER A 322 -1.11 -21.45 30.09
CA SER A 322 -1.35 -22.89 29.90
C SER A 322 -1.00 -23.37 28.48
N PHE A 323 -1.30 -22.57 27.46
CA PHE A 323 -0.89 -22.88 26.09
C PHE A 323 0.61 -22.65 25.88
N ALA A 324 1.22 -21.68 26.57
CA ALA A 324 2.67 -21.48 26.58
C ALA A 324 3.40 -22.66 27.24
N ALA A 325 2.83 -23.27 28.28
CA ALA A 325 3.36 -24.48 28.91
C ALA A 325 3.25 -25.71 27.99
N MET A 326 2.13 -25.88 27.26
CA MET A 326 2.00 -26.93 26.24
C MET A 326 2.91 -26.68 25.01
N ALA A 327 3.25 -25.41 24.74
CA ALA A 327 4.20 -24.97 23.72
C ALA A 327 5.65 -24.84 24.23
N ALA A 328 5.97 -25.40 25.40
CA ALA A 328 7.32 -25.34 25.96
C ALA A 328 8.18 -26.48 25.42
N ASP A 329 8.85 -26.23 24.29
CA ASP A 329 9.83 -27.17 23.72
C ASP A 329 10.92 -27.49 24.76
N LEU A 330 11.10 -28.79 25.07
CA LEU A 330 12.09 -29.27 26.02
C LEU A 330 13.50 -29.17 25.42
N CYS A 331 14.18 -28.06 25.71
CA CYS A 331 15.52 -27.67 25.25
C CYS A 331 15.64 -27.33 23.75
N GLU A 332 15.80 -26.05 23.43
CA GLU A 332 17.10 -25.45 23.03
C GLU A 332 16.96 -23.94 22.80
N TYR A 333 17.77 -23.12 23.49
CA TYR A 333 17.90 -21.69 23.22
C TYR A 333 19.26 -21.42 22.56
N THR A 334 19.30 -21.51 21.24
CA THR A 334 20.43 -21.02 20.42
C THR A 334 20.38 -19.50 20.33
N PHE A 335 21.33 -18.83 20.99
CA PHE A 335 21.50 -17.37 20.91
C PHE A 335 22.46 -17.02 19.78
N PHE A 336 21.97 -16.39 18.71
CA PHE A 336 22.84 -15.74 17.71
C PHE A 336 23.14 -14.29 18.14
N LEU A 337 24.43 -13.98 18.32
CA LEU A 337 24.95 -12.62 18.51
C LEU A 337 25.82 -12.25 17.32
N ALA A 338 25.20 -11.69 16.28
CA ALA A 338 25.90 -11.16 15.11
C ALA A 338 26.21 -9.66 15.31
N LEU A 339 27.41 -9.35 15.79
CA LEU A 339 27.93 -7.97 15.82
C LEU A 339 28.52 -7.61 14.45
N SER A 340 27.67 -7.37 13.45
CA SER A 340 28.07 -6.88 12.13
C SER A 340 28.26 -5.35 12.11
N GLY A 341 29.18 -4.86 12.94
CA GLY A 341 29.73 -3.51 12.78
C GLY A 341 30.67 -3.47 11.57
N SER A 342 30.46 -2.54 10.65
CA SER A 342 31.23 -2.38 9.40
C SER A 342 32.69 -1.93 9.59
N SER A 343 33.19 -1.86 10.83
CA SER A 343 34.61 -1.71 11.19
C SER A 343 35.33 -3.05 11.37
N CYS A 344 34.62 -4.18 11.56
CA CYS A 344 35.27 -5.48 11.78
C CYS A 344 35.90 -6.06 10.49
N THR A 345 35.46 -5.59 9.32
CA THR A 345 36.17 -5.82 8.04
C THR A 345 37.59 -5.22 8.05
N THR A 346 37.84 -4.16 8.82
CA THR A 346 39.20 -3.63 8.98
C THR A 346 40.05 -4.53 9.88
N LEU A 347 39.48 -5.16 10.92
CA LEU A 347 40.23 -6.11 11.78
C LEU A 347 40.54 -7.43 11.06
N CYS A 348 39.57 -8.01 10.34
CA CYS A 348 39.82 -9.19 9.52
C CYS A 348 40.72 -8.88 8.31
N LYS A 349 40.71 -7.66 7.74
CA LYS A 349 41.74 -7.26 6.77
C LYS A 349 43.10 -7.00 7.40
N PHE A 350 43.19 -6.45 8.62
CA PHE A 350 44.46 -6.34 9.35
C PHE A 350 45.07 -7.71 9.66
N MET A 351 44.25 -8.75 9.88
CA MET A 351 44.73 -10.12 10.14
C MET A 351 44.75 -11.05 8.90
N GLN A 352 44.23 -10.66 7.74
CA GLN A 352 44.27 -11.48 6.50
C GLN A 352 44.80 -10.77 5.23
N LEU A 353 45.19 -9.50 5.28
CA LEU A 353 45.85 -8.80 4.16
C LEU A 353 47.15 -8.10 4.61
N THR A 354 48.28 -8.78 4.35
CA THR A 354 49.58 -8.16 4.04
C THR A 354 50.07 -7.00 4.93
N VAL A 355 49.94 -7.12 6.24
CA VAL A 355 50.69 -6.25 7.18
C VAL A 355 52.03 -6.93 7.53
N HIS A 356 53.01 -6.85 6.62
CA HIS A 356 54.39 -7.34 6.85
C HIS A 356 55.50 -6.42 6.31
N ALA A 357 55.14 -5.24 5.78
CA ALA A 357 56.10 -4.19 5.39
C ALA A 357 55.81 -2.89 6.16
N GLU A 358 54.78 -2.14 5.77
CA GLU A 358 54.58 -0.74 6.23
C GLU A 358 54.43 -0.58 7.75
N LEU A 359 53.60 -1.39 8.43
CA LEU A 359 53.44 -1.26 9.88
C LEU A 359 54.72 -1.67 10.65
N LEU A 360 55.44 -2.68 10.15
CA LEU A 360 56.73 -3.09 10.72
C LEU A 360 57.77 -1.98 10.50
N GLN A 361 57.72 -1.32 9.35
CA GLN A 361 58.58 -0.21 8.95
C GLN A 361 58.26 1.06 9.75
N MET A 362 57.00 1.36 10.06
CA MET A 362 56.62 2.48 10.96
C MET A 362 57.04 2.23 12.42
N ILE A 363 57.03 0.97 12.88
CA ILE A 363 57.55 0.58 14.20
C ILE A 363 59.08 0.65 14.22
N GLN A 364 59.76 0.17 13.17
CA GLN A 364 61.23 0.21 13.04
C GLN A 364 61.77 1.62 12.81
N ASN A 365 61.02 2.50 12.13
CA ASN A 365 61.37 3.91 11.93
C ASN A 365 60.92 4.81 13.10
N GLY A 366 60.27 4.26 14.14
CA GLY A 366 59.92 4.98 15.37
C GLY A 366 58.68 5.89 15.31
N GLN A 367 57.88 5.84 14.24
CA GLN A 367 56.68 6.69 14.08
C GLN A 367 55.43 6.17 14.81
N LEU A 368 55.34 4.86 15.07
CA LEU A 368 54.29 4.25 15.90
C LEU A 368 54.91 3.25 16.87
N ARG A 369 54.50 3.27 18.15
CA ARG A 369 55.01 2.37 19.19
C ARG A 369 53.89 1.52 19.78
N ALA A 370 54.00 0.20 19.65
CA ALA A 370 53.05 -0.76 20.21
C ALA A 370 53.38 -1.10 21.67
N LYS A 371 52.36 -1.30 22.51
CA LYS A 371 52.54 -1.53 23.95
C LYS A 371 51.66 -2.66 24.48
N ILE A 372 52.26 -3.65 25.15
CA ILE A 372 51.56 -4.81 25.72
C ILE A 372 51.51 -4.70 27.25
N ILE A 373 50.31 -4.86 27.80
CA ILE A 373 50.01 -4.78 29.23
C ILE A 373 49.21 -6.03 29.63
N SER A 374 49.62 -6.76 30.66
CA SER A 374 48.90 -7.95 31.15
C SER A 374 49.31 -8.29 32.59
N PRO A 375 48.39 -8.66 33.50
CA PRO A 375 48.76 -9.02 34.87
C PRO A 375 49.43 -10.40 34.93
N ALA A 376 50.38 -10.57 35.86
CA ALA A 376 51.18 -11.80 35.96
C ALA A 376 50.41 -13.12 36.18
N ASN A 377 49.12 -13.06 36.57
CA ASN A 377 48.29 -14.22 36.94
C ASN A 377 46.82 -14.15 36.44
N ALA A 378 46.51 -13.38 35.39
CA ALA A 378 45.14 -13.28 34.88
C ALA A 378 45.06 -13.49 33.35
N GLY A 379 44.06 -14.24 32.89
CA GLY A 379 43.93 -14.73 31.50
C GLY A 379 43.43 -13.68 30.49
N TRP A 380 43.93 -12.46 30.58
CA TRP A 380 43.57 -11.32 29.74
C TRP A 380 44.71 -10.30 29.67
N ALA A 381 44.63 -9.45 28.66
CA ALA A 381 45.66 -8.48 28.32
C ALA A 381 45.04 -7.29 27.58
N SER A 382 45.78 -6.18 27.52
CA SER A 382 45.38 -4.97 26.80
C SER A 382 46.55 -4.32 26.06
N ILE A 383 46.22 -3.65 24.96
CA ILE A 383 47.15 -2.86 24.14
C ILE A 383 46.57 -1.45 24.02
N LEU A 384 47.38 -0.44 24.33
CA LEU A 384 47.03 0.97 24.19
C LEU A 384 48.08 1.62 23.27
N MET A 385 47.63 2.25 22.19
CA MET A 385 48.48 2.92 21.20
C MET A 385 47.88 4.27 20.80
N PHE A 386 48.74 5.27 20.66
CA PHE A 386 48.43 6.61 20.15
C PHE A 386 49.66 7.11 19.38
N GLY A 387 49.47 8.02 18.41
CA GLY A 387 50.57 8.57 17.61
C GLY A 387 51.32 9.70 18.31
N ASN A 388 52.55 9.99 17.88
CA ASN A 388 53.24 11.23 18.28
C ASN A 388 52.74 12.46 17.49
N GLU A 389 52.35 12.25 16.22
CA GLU A 389 51.96 13.31 15.27
C GLU A 389 50.45 13.33 14.98
N THR A 390 49.67 12.48 15.65
CA THR A 390 48.22 12.31 15.40
C THR A 390 47.45 12.23 16.72
N THR A 391 46.33 12.95 16.81
CA THR A 391 45.40 12.95 17.97
C THR A 391 44.66 11.63 18.21
N ASP A 392 44.94 10.62 17.37
CA ASP A 392 44.16 9.41 17.24
C ASP A 392 44.94 8.17 17.66
N GLY A 393 44.24 7.24 18.28
CA GLY A 393 44.80 5.99 18.79
C GLY A 393 43.77 4.85 18.87
N PHE A 394 44.18 3.74 19.46
CA PHE A 394 43.28 2.64 19.80
C PHE A 394 43.60 1.99 21.14
N TRP A 395 42.55 1.43 21.76
CA TRP A 395 42.64 0.59 22.95
C TRP A 395 41.98 -0.76 22.66
N LEU A 396 42.78 -1.83 22.75
CA LEU A 396 42.38 -3.20 22.49
C LEU A 396 42.39 -3.98 23.81
N LEU A 397 41.24 -4.55 24.18
CA LEU A 397 41.07 -5.54 25.24
C LEU A 397 41.03 -6.93 24.62
N HIS A 398 41.72 -7.93 25.19
CA HIS A 398 41.68 -9.31 24.66
C HIS A 398 41.95 -10.41 25.70
N THR A 399 41.49 -11.62 25.41
CA THR A 399 41.74 -12.83 26.23
C THR A 399 42.90 -13.71 25.74
N PHE A 400 43.69 -13.26 24.77
CA PHE A 400 44.89 -13.99 24.32
C PHE A 400 46.07 -13.83 25.30
N GLU A 401 46.47 -14.92 25.96
CA GLU A 401 47.58 -14.95 26.92
C GLU A 401 48.96 -14.91 26.22
N ARG A 402 49.78 -13.88 26.46
CA ARG A 402 51.17 -13.77 25.95
C ARG A 402 51.31 -13.88 24.41
N ALA A 403 50.29 -13.49 23.66
CA ALA A 403 50.19 -13.75 22.23
C ALA A 403 51.08 -12.88 21.33
N PHE A 404 51.51 -11.71 21.81
CA PHE A 404 52.19 -10.70 21.00
C PHE A 404 53.69 -10.59 21.41
N PRO A 405 54.65 -10.87 20.50
CA PRO A 405 56.08 -10.71 20.75
C PRO A 405 56.58 -9.31 20.34
N ASN A 406 57.63 -8.81 20.99
CA ASN A 406 58.09 -7.42 20.85
C ASN A 406 58.97 -7.11 19.60
N SER A 407 59.41 -8.10 18.81
CA SER A 407 60.38 -7.84 17.72
C SER A 407 60.54 -8.92 16.63
N VAL A 408 59.63 -9.89 16.53
CA VAL A 408 59.79 -11.04 15.59
C VAL A 408 58.55 -11.20 14.71
N ALA A 409 58.73 -11.73 13.50
CA ALA A 409 57.64 -12.06 12.59
C ALA A 409 56.61 -12.96 13.29
N TRP A 410 55.38 -12.48 13.39
CA TRP A 410 54.36 -13.10 14.22
C TRP A 410 53.56 -14.15 13.44
N SER A 411 53.47 -15.35 14.00
CA SER A 411 52.62 -16.44 13.53
C SER A 411 51.66 -16.85 14.63
N TRP A 412 50.42 -17.19 14.25
CA TRP A 412 49.36 -17.56 15.19
C TRP A 412 49.75 -18.81 16.02
N PRO A 413 49.90 -18.70 17.35
CA PRO A 413 50.26 -19.86 18.17
C PRO A 413 49.19 -20.95 18.13
N SER A 414 49.61 -22.20 17.93
CA SER A 414 48.72 -23.37 17.84
C SER A 414 47.85 -23.58 19.08
N LYS A 415 48.29 -23.13 20.27
CA LYS A 415 47.45 -23.14 21.49
C LYS A 415 46.10 -22.42 21.28
N PHE A 416 46.09 -21.29 20.56
CA PHE A 416 44.87 -20.49 20.35
C PHE A 416 44.01 -21.00 19.17
N THR A 417 44.39 -22.08 18.48
CA THR A 417 43.50 -22.73 17.49
C THR A 417 42.59 -23.78 18.15
N SER A 418 42.85 -24.14 19.41
CA SER A 418 42.05 -25.09 20.21
C SER A 418 41.23 -24.44 21.32
N GLU A 419 41.37 -23.12 21.53
CA GLU A 419 40.69 -22.37 22.59
C GLU A 419 39.89 -21.20 21.98
N GLY A 420 38.69 -20.96 22.51
CA GLY A 420 37.90 -19.76 22.20
C GLY A 420 38.50 -18.53 22.86
N HIS A 421 38.49 -17.40 22.15
CA HIS A 421 39.00 -16.12 22.63
C HIS A 421 38.12 -14.96 22.14
N MET A 422 38.22 -13.82 22.84
CA MET A 422 37.50 -12.59 22.49
C MET A 422 38.47 -11.41 22.54
N ALA A 423 38.24 -10.45 21.64
CA ALA A 423 38.88 -9.15 21.66
C ALA A 423 37.86 -8.04 21.37
N LEU A 424 38.08 -6.86 21.94
CA LEU A 424 37.26 -5.67 21.80
C LEU A 424 38.18 -4.46 21.58
N CYS A 425 37.98 -3.72 20.48
CA CYS A 425 38.85 -2.62 20.07
C CYS A 425 38.07 -1.31 20.01
N PHE A 426 38.61 -0.26 20.62
CA PHE A 426 38.09 1.10 20.61
C PHE A 426 39.05 2.03 19.88
N SER A 427 38.59 2.79 18.89
CA SER A 427 39.34 3.94 18.35
C SER A 427 39.15 5.13 19.28
N ILE A 428 40.21 5.64 19.90
CA ILE A 428 40.16 6.63 20.99
C ILE A 428 40.98 7.87 20.65
N SER A 429 40.51 9.05 21.03
CA SER A 429 41.33 10.27 20.96
C SER A 429 42.32 10.31 22.12
N GLU A 430 43.36 11.13 21.97
CA GLU A 430 44.31 11.44 23.05
C GLU A 430 43.63 11.88 24.36
N ASP A 431 42.49 12.60 24.29
CA ASP A 431 41.71 13.02 25.48
C ASP A 431 41.21 11.84 26.35
N ASN A 432 41.11 10.63 25.78
CA ASN A 432 40.70 9.45 26.53
C ASN A 432 41.86 8.79 27.29
N VAL A 433 43.12 9.12 26.98
CA VAL A 433 44.29 8.50 27.64
C VAL A 433 44.29 8.79 29.16
N PRO A 434 44.05 10.03 29.64
CA PRO A 434 43.91 10.31 31.08
C PRO A 434 42.72 9.62 31.76
N LEU A 435 41.69 9.21 31.01
CA LEU A 435 40.52 8.48 31.53
C LEU A 435 40.77 6.97 31.61
N ILE A 436 41.59 6.43 30.68
CA ILE A 436 41.99 5.02 30.65
C ILE A 436 43.04 4.69 31.71
N VAL A 437 43.97 5.62 32.01
CA VAL A 437 45.05 5.40 32.99
C VAL A 437 44.53 5.01 34.38
N PRO A 438 43.57 5.71 35.02
CA PRO A 438 42.98 5.29 36.28
C PRO A 438 42.26 3.94 36.20
N ALA A 439 41.58 3.64 35.09
CA ALA A 439 40.96 2.33 34.90
C ALA A 439 42.01 1.21 34.87
N LEU A 440 43.17 1.43 34.25
CA LEU A 440 44.29 0.48 34.25
C LEU A 440 44.98 0.37 35.63
N GLN A 441 45.13 1.47 36.35
CA GLN A 441 45.70 1.50 37.71
C GLN A 441 44.84 0.64 38.67
N TYR A 442 43.52 0.81 38.65
CA TYR A 442 42.58 0.02 39.47
C TYR A 442 42.52 -1.45 39.08
N GLN A 443 43.00 -1.81 37.89
CA GLN A 443 43.12 -3.19 37.43
C GLN A 443 44.44 -3.86 37.86
N GLU A 444 45.32 -3.17 38.60
CA GLU A 444 46.62 -3.68 39.08
C GLU A 444 47.45 -4.32 37.94
N VAL A 445 47.46 -3.66 36.79
CA VAL A 445 48.10 -4.20 35.58
C VAL A 445 49.62 -4.26 35.72
N VAL A 446 50.23 -5.33 35.23
CA VAL A 446 51.68 -5.40 35.03
C VAL A 446 52.00 -4.99 33.59
N ILE A 447 53.00 -4.12 33.43
CA ILE A 447 53.39 -3.56 32.14
C ILE A 447 54.60 -4.34 31.61
N TYR A 448 54.40 -5.09 30.52
CA TYR A 448 55.43 -5.93 29.92
C TYR A 448 56.38 -5.16 29.00
N PHE A 449 55.88 -4.08 28.41
CA PHE A 449 56.65 -3.10 27.65
C PHE A 449 55.98 -1.75 27.83
N GLY A 450 56.74 -0.65 27.82
CA GLY A 450 56.18 0.68 27.93
C GLY A 450 57.14 1.77 27.51
N GLN A 451 56.66 2.71 26.70
CA GLN A 451 57.43 3.85 26.24
C GLN A 451 56.46 4.98 25.87
N VAL A 452 56.72 6.19 26.37
CA VAL A 452 56.13 7.44 25.89
C VAL A 452 57.26 8.22 25.17
N SER A 453 56.95 9.03 24.17
CA SER A 453 57.94 9.95 23.60
C SER A 453 58.28 11.05 24.60
N SER A 454 59.49 11.63 24.50
CA SER A 454 59.89 12.78 25.33
C SER A 454 58.96 13.99 25.17
N GLU A 455 58.33 14.12 24.01
CA GLU A 455 57.34 15.16 23.70
C GLU A 455 56.01 14.93 24.44
N LYS A 456 55.49 13.69 24.46
CA LYS A 456 54.21 13.36 25.11
C LYS A 456 54.33 12.98 26.59
N ALA A 457 55.54 12.80 27.13
CA ALA A 457 55.77 12.38 28.51
C ALA A 457 55.23 13.39 29.55
N THR A 458 55.28 14.70 29.24
CA THR A 458 54.73 15.75 30.11
C THR A 458 53.19 15.85 29.98
N GLU A 459 52.65 15.60 28.79
CA GLU A 459 51.20 15.63 28.52
C GLU A 459 50.48 14.47 29.21
N PHE A 460 51.07 13.27 29.16
CA PHE A 460 50.55 12.07 29.83
C PHE A 460 51.42 11.66 31.03
N ALA A 461 51.63 12.59 31.97
CA ALA A 461 52.42 12.36 33.18
C ALA A 461 51.90 11.16 34.01
N ASP A 462 50.57 10.99 34.12
CA ASP A 462 49.97 9.85 34.83
C ASP A 462 50.16 8.53 34.07
N LEU A 463 50.17 8.54 32.72
CA LEU A 463 50.49 7.35 31.93
C LEU A 463 51.96 6.97 32.14
N THR A 464 52.86 7.94 32.12
CA THR A 464 54.29 7.76 32.39
C THR A 464 54.50 7.18 33.79
N SER A 465 53.84 7.74 34.80
CA SER A 465 53.86 7.23 36.17
C SER A 465 53.26 5.83 36.31
N LEU A 466 52.27 5.48 35.47
CA LEU A 466 51.75 4.11 35.38
C LEU A 466 52.81 3.17 34.80
N ILE A 467 53.61 3.59 33.80
CA ILE A 467 54.72 2.80 33.24
C ILE A 467 55.79 2.52 34.29
N ASP A 468 56.22 3.57 34.99
CA ASP A 468 57.35 3.54 35.91
C ASP A 468 56.98 2.98 37.30
N GLY A 469 55.69 2.68 37.52
CA GLY A 469 55.17 2.15 38.78
C GLY A 469 55.14 3.18 39.92
N SER A 470 55.19 4.47 39.60
CA SER A 470 55.30 5.59 40.55
C SER A 470 53.96 6.27 40.88
N LEU A 471 52.83 5.75 40.35
CA LEU A 471 51.50 6.25 40.72
C LEU A 471 51.20 6.06 42.22
N PRO A 472 50.39 6.96 42.83
CA PRO A 472 49.97 6.82 44.23
C PRO A 472 49.22 5.52 44.53
N GLU A 473 49.30 5.04 45.77
CA GLU A 473 48.47 3.91 46.24
C GLU A 473 46.98 4.25 46.20
N ILE A 474 46.15 3.27 45.85
CA ILE A 474 44.70 3.44 45.76
C ILE A 474 44.07 3.43 47.17
N THR A 475 43.56 4.59 47.59
CA THR A 475 42.71 4.71 48.77
C THR A 475 41.24 4.38 48.47
N PRO A 476 40.41 4.01 49.47
CA PRO A 476 38.99 3.71 49.24
C PRO A 476 38.22 4.87 48.59
N PRO A 477 37.27 4.62 47.66
CA PRO A 477 36.74 3.32 47.27
C PRO A 477 37.73 2.48 46.44
N LEU A 478 37.79 1.18 46.73
CA LEU A 478 38.69 0.20 46.08
C LEU A 478 38.19 -0.25 44.68
N TRP A 479 37.41 0.60 44.02
CA TRP A 479 36.86 0.43 42.69
C TRP A 479 36.63 1.81 42.04
N LYS A 480 36.67 1.87 40.71
CA LYS A 480 36.43 3.10 39.93
C LYS A 480 35.45 2.84 38.79
N GLN A 481 34.73 3.87 38.39
CA GLN A 481 33.96 3.91 37.15
C GLN A 481 34.52 5.06 36.31
N GLU A 482 34.91 4.78 35.07
CA GLU A 482 35.32 5.78 34.09
C GLU A 482 34.42 5.70 32.85
N THR A 483 34.33 6.79 32.09
CA THR A 483 33.52 6.84 30.86
C THR A 483 34.37 7.39 29.72
N ILE A 484 34.56 6.59 28.67
CA ILE A 484 35.37 6.93 27.50
C ILE A 484 34.49 7.06 26.26
N THR A 485 34.96 7.79 25.25
CA THR A 485 34.25 8.03 23.98
C THR A 485 35.16 7.72 22.79
N THR A 486 34.60 7.12 21.74
CA THR A 486 35.39 6.77 20.53
C THR A 486 35.39 7.87 19.46
N ILE A 487 36.45 7.94 18.64
CA ILE A 487 36.63 9.02 17.63
C ILE A 487 35.54 9.01 16.54
N ASN A 488 35.31 7.84 15.93
CA ASN A 488 34.53 7.72 14.69
C ASN A 488 33.05 7.35 14.89
N SER A 489 32.64 7.22 16.15
CA SER A 489 31.27 7.01 16.58
C SER A 489 31.16 7.59 17.98
N ALA A 490 30.13 8.36 18.31
CA ALA A 490 29.96 8.86 19.68
C ALA A 490 29.40 7.76 20.62
N LEU A 491 29.94 6.54 20.50
CA LEU A 491 29.78 5.42 21.40
C LEU A 491 30.48 5.77 22.71
N SER A 492 29.69 5.88 23.78
CA SER A 492 30.19 5.97 25.15
C SER A 492 30.36 4.55 25.72
N ALA A 493 31.54 4.24 26.24
CA ALA A 493 31.82 3.01 26.96
C ALA A 493 32.14 3.31 28.43
N VAL A 494 31.49 2.59 29.34
CA VAL A 494 31.69 2.75 30.78
C VAL A 494 32.59 1.62 31.29
N VAL A 495 33.74 1.98 31.85
CA VAL A 495 34.75 1.04 32.36
C VAL A 495 34.63 0.97 33.89
N TYR A 496 34.12 -0.14 34.39
CA TYR A 496 34.06 -0.45 35.82
C TYR A 496 35.30 -1.26 36.21
N SER A 497 36.14 -0.76 37.13
CA SER A 497 37.39 -1.42 37.54
C SER A 497 37.43 -1.66 39.05
N LYS A 498 38.00 -2.77 39.51
CA LYS A 498 38.15 -3.15 40.93
C LYS A 498 39.57 -3.64 41.23
N THR A 499 40.10 -3.25 42.39
CA THR A 499 41.39 -3.74 42.90
C THR A 499 41.26 -5.16 43.48
N SER A 500 42.37 -5.87 43.69
CA SER A 500 42.38 -7.16 44.39
C SER A 500 42.03 -6.99 45.88
N SER A 501 42.44 -5.87 46.47
CA SER A 501 42.12 -5.46 47.83
C SER A 501 40.63 -5.23 48.07
N SER A 502 39.84 -4.94 47.04
CA SER A 502 38.37 -4.79 47.15
C SER A 502 37.66 -6.05 47.68
N ARG A 503 38.25 -7.24 47.46
CA ARG A 503 37.66 -8.56 47.74
C ARG A 503 36.29 -8.81 47.08
N LEU A 504 35.86 -7.97 46.14
CA LEU A 504 34.60 -8.13 45.43
C LEU A 504 34.74 -9.11 44.27
N GLU A 505 33.74 -9.97 44.12
CA GLU A 505 33.53 -10.79 42.93
C GLU A 505 32.91 -9.92 41.81
N MET A 506 33.42 -10.06 40.58
CA MET A 506 33.11 -9.15 39.46
C MET A 506 31.61 -9.03 39.17
N TYR A 507 30.90 -10.14 39.01
CA TYR A 507 29.52 -10.11 38.52
C TYR A 507 28.52 -9.84 39.65
N GLY A 508 28.38 -10.77 40.60
CA GLY A 508 27.30 -10.79 41.59
C GLY A 508 27.58 -9.99 42.87
N SER A 509 28.83 -9.57 43.09
CA SER A 509 29.20 -8.73 44.26
C SER A 509 29.60 -7.30 43.89
N PHE A 510 30.01 -7.05 42.65
CA PHE A 510 30.42 -5.73 42.16
C PHE A 510 29.41 -5.19 41.14
N LEU A 511 29.37 -5.72 39.90
CA LEU A 511 28.55 -5.14 38.82
C LEU A 511 27.05 -5.13 39.11
N THR A 512 26.46 -6.21 39.62
CA THR A 512 25.03 -6.23 39.98
C THR A 512 24.66 -5.16 41.01
N ARG A 513 25.59 -4.78 41.89
CA ARG A 513 25.39 -3.78 42.94
C ARG A 513 25.65 -2.35 42.46
N VAL A 514 26.73 -2.14 41.71
CA VAL A 514 27.11 -0.82 41.19
C VAL A 514 26.16 -0.38 40.07
N MET A 515 25.76 -1.30 39.19
CA MET A 515 24.82 -0.99 38.09
C MET A 515 23.34 -1.11 38.49
N VAL A 516 23.05 -1.80 39.60
CA VAL A 516 21.70 -2.15 40.09
C VAL A 516 20.90 -2.90 39.01
N VAL A 517 21.36 -4.12 38.67
CA VAL A 517 20.85 -4.90 37.53
C VAL A 517 20.83 -6.41 37.77
N ASN A 518 20.04 -7.10 36.94
CA ASN A 518 20.17 -8.53 36.67
C ASN A 518 21.07 -8.73 35.42
N MET A 519 21.76 -9.85 35.31
CA MET A 519 22.64 -10.13 34.16
C MET A 519 22.76 -11.61 33.80
N ARG A 520 22.97 -11.87 32.51
CA ARG A 520 23.42 -13.16 31.96
C ARG A 520 24.91 -13.09 31.66
N ILE A 521 25.65 -14.14 32.03
CA ILE A 521 27.11 -14.16 31.90
C ILE A 521 27.61 -15.40 31.18
N TRP A 522 28.70 -15.23 30.44
CA TRP A 522 29.52 -16.30 29.90
C TRP A 522 30.96 -16.01 30.31
N ALA A 523 31.52 -16.88 31.15
CA ALA A 523 32.83 -16.69 31.74
C ALA A 523 33.38 -18.06 32.16
N VAL A 524 34.70 -18.15 32.35
CA VAL A 524 35.32 -19.34 32.96
C VAL A 524 34.79 -19.51 34.39
N THR A 525 34.27 -20.69 34.71
CA THR A 525 33.67 -21.05 36.01
C THR A 525 34.42 -22.20 36.67
N ASP A 526 34.65 -22.14 37.99
CA ASP A 526 35.14 -23.28 38.78
C ASP A 526 34.05 -23.96 39.62
N ASN A 527 32.78 -23.68 39.31
CA ASN A 527 31.57 -24.14 40.01
C ASN A 527 31.46 -23.74 41.50
N THR A 528 32.37 -22.90 42.04
CA THR A 528 32.25 -22.39 43.42
C THR A 528 31.15 -21.33 43.59
N LEU A 529 30.64 -20.78 42.48
CA LEU A 529 29.48 -19.91 42.40
C LEU A 529 28.46 -20.53 41.44
N GLN A 530 27.19 -20.53 41.84
CA GLN A 530 26.09 -21.05 41.04
C GLN A 530 25.21 -19.90 40.52
N THR A 531 24.43 -20.18 39.47
CA THR A 531 23.36 -19.28 39.03
C THR A 531 22.42 -18.95 40.19
N THR A 532 22.21 -17.66 40.44
CA THR A 532 21.31 -17.20 41.50
C THR A 532 19.91 -16.98 40.94
N CYS A 533 18.90 -17.61 41.54
CA CYS A 533 17.47 -17.44 41.20
C CYS A 533 16.67 -17.18 42.49
N GLY A 534 16.02 -16.02 42.65
CA GLY A 534 15.19 -15.79 43.85
C GLY A 534 14.71 -14.37 44.20
N GLY A 535 14.65 -13.40 43.29
CA GLY A 535 14.18 -12.05 43.64
C GLY A 535 14.13 -11.08 42.46
N LYS A 536 13.80 -9.80 42.73
CA LYS A 536 13.52 -8.80 41.68
C LYS A 536 14.77 -8.21 41.02
N ILE A 537 15.84 -7.90 41.76
CA ILE A 537 17.08 -7.27 41.26
C ILE A 537 18.31 -7.88 41.94
N GLY A 538 19.42 -8.03 41.20
CA GLY A 538 20.74 -8.39 41.71
C GLY A 538 21.26 -9.78 41.30
N PHE A 539 20.61 -10.44 40.35
CA PHE A 539 20.85 -11.85 40.02
C PHE A 539 21.81 -12.06 38.84
N VAL A 540 22.66 -13.07 38.96
CA VAL A 540 23.58 -13.54 37.92
C VAL A 540 23.12 -14.89 37.38
N LYS A 541 22.89 -14.96 36.08
CA LYS A 541 22.51 -16.18 35.35
C LYS A 541 23.67 -16.65 34.48
N VAL A 542 24.26 -17.80 34.78
CA VAL A 542 25.28 -18.40 33.92
C VAL A 542 24.61 -18.98 32.68
N VAL A 543 25.02 -18.53 31.48
CA VAL A 543 24.51 -19.03 30.20
C VAL A 543 24.81 -20.54 30.05
N LYS A 544 23.89 -21.32 29.48
CA LYS A 544 24.10 -22.78 29.27
C LYS A 544 25.18 -23.00 28.20
N SER A 545 26.03 -24.00 28.39
CA SER A 545 27.04 -24.44 27.41
C SER A 545 26.55 -25.71 26.69
N PRO A 546 26.88 -25.93 25.41
CA PRO A 546 27.58 -25.00 24.50
C PRO A 546 26.70 -23.81 24.06
N VAL A 547 27.33 -22.79 23.49
CA VAL A 547 26.66 -21.71 22.73
C VAL A 547 27.01 -21.81 21.25
N THR A 548 26.12 -21.34 20.39
CA THR A 548 26.36 -21.32 18.94
C THR A 548 26.70 -19.91 18.48
N ILE A 549 27.85 -19.73 17.86
CA ILE A 549 28.31 -18.47 17.27
C ILE A 549 28.49 -18.72 15.77
N ASP A 550 27.67 -18.04 14.95
CA ASP A 550 27.65 -18.19 13.48
C ASP A 550 27.66 -19.65 13.00
N GLY A 551 26.73 -20.46 13.54
CA GLY A 551 26.61 -21.90 13.25
C GLY A 551 27.66 -22.80 13.93
N THR A 552 28.72 -22.24 14.53
CA THR A 552 29.79 -22.99 15.21
C THR A 552 29.44 -23.20 16.69
N GLN A 553 29.50 -24.45 17.17
CA GLN A 553 29.33 -24.73 18.60
C GLN A 553 30.61 -24.41 19.38
N ASN A 554 30.45 -23.70 20.50
CA ASN A 554 31.52 -23.26 21.38
C ASN A 554 31.26 -23.74 22.82
N ASP A 555 32.15 -24.58 23.34
CA ASP A 555 32.10 -25.10 24.70
C ASP A 555 32.73 -24.12 25.69
N ARG A 556 32.04 -23.74 26.75
CA ARG A 556 32.61 -22.90 27.84
C ARG A 556 33.92 -23.48 28.40
N ASN A 557 34.05 -24.80 28.46
CA ASN A 557 35.25 -25.46 28.98
C ASN A 557 36.48 -25.33 28.06
N LYS A 558 36.27 -24.92 26.80
CA LYS A 558 37.32 -24.66 25.80
C LYS A 558 37.41 -23.17 25.45
N ASP A 559 36.65 -22.30 26.10
CA ASP A 559 36.58 -20.88 25.79
C ASP A 559 37.15 -20.04 26.95
N LYS A 560 38.01 -19.08 26.62
CA LYS A 560 38.56 -18.07 27.55
C LYS A 560 37.78 -16.76 27.52
N SER A 561 36.84 -16.59 26.59
CA SER A 561 36.01 -15.39 26.50
C SER A 561 35.17 -15.18 27.76
N GLN A 562 35.05 -13.92 28.16
CA GLN A 562 34.43 -13.49 29.40
C GLN A 562 33.60 -12.23 29.11
N TRP A 563 32.29 -12.34 29.24
CA TRP A 563 31.35 -11.27 28.96
C TRP A 563 30.05 -11.38 29.77
N ALA A 564 29.36 -10.26 29.91
CA ALA A 564 28.04 -10.15 30.50
C ALA A 564 27.08 -9.38 29.57
N VAL A 565 25.81 -9.77 29.58
CA VAL A 565 24.70 -9.02 28.99
C VAL A 565 23.74 -8.68 30.11
N ILE A 566 23.35 -7.42 30.18
CA ILE A 566 22.42 -6.94 31.20
C ILE A 566 21.00 -7.38 30.84
N ASP A 567 20.25 -7.91 31.80
CA ASP A 567 18.82 -8.17 31.63
C ASP A 567 18.06 -6.84 31.73
N ASP A 568 17.04 -6.67 30.89
CA ASP A 568 16.15 -5.50 30.83
C ASP A 568 16.81 -4.16 30.45
N LYS A 569 18.11 -4.14 30.14
CA LYS A 569 18.82 -2.99 29.54
C LYS A 569 19.69 -3.48 28.38
N PRO A 570 19.77 -2.78 27.24
CA PRO A 570 20.51 -3.26 26.08
C PRO A 570 22.00 -2.89 26.22
N VAL A 571 22.66 -3.51 27.20
CA VAL A 571 24.06 -3.26 27.58
C VAL A 571 24.85 -4.56 27.49
N PHE A 572 25.96 -4.52 26.76
CA PHE A 572 26.95 -5.59 26.68
C PHE A 572 28.22 -5.15 27.42
N CYS A 573 28.82 -6.05 28.21
CA CYS A 573 30.07 -5.81 28.92
C CYS A 573 31.11 -6.87 28.58
N PHE A 574 32.27 -6.47 28.08
CA PHE A 574 33.47 -7.30 28.06
C PHE A 574 34.05 -7.32 29.48
N THR A 575 34.38 -8.49 30.02
CA THR A 575 34.83 -8.64 31.41
C THR A 575 36.15 -9.39 31.50
N THR A 576 36.99 -9.03 32.48
CA THR A 576 38.34 -9.62 32.62
C THR A 576 38.43 -10.72 33.67
N ASN A 577 37.40 -10.93 34.50
CA ASN A 577 37.42 -11.90 35.59
C ASN A 577 36.44 -13.06 35.34
N GLY A 578 36.88 -14.28 35.69
CA GLY A 578 36.03 -15.46 35.69
C GLY A 578 34.98 -15.42 36.80
N TYR A 579 33.94 -16.25 36.68
CA TYR A 579 32.91 -16.36 37.73
C TYR A 579 33.31 -17.45 38.73
N SER A 580 34.04 -17.04 39.76
CA SER A 580 34.59 -17.91 40.81
C SER A 580 34.79 -17.11 42.11
N THR A 581 34.66 -17.79 43.25
CA THR A 581 35.03 -17.23 44.57
C THR A 581 36.50 -16.81 44.64
N LYS A 582 37.40 -17.48 43.92
CA LYS A 582 38.84 -17.18 43.86
C LYS A 582 39.12 -15.82 43.20
N GLN A 583 38.26 -15.39 42.27
CA GLN A 583 38.36 -14.12 41.54
C GLN A 583 38.02 -12.89 42.40
N ARG A 584 37.62 -13.07 43.66
CA ARG A 584 37.51 -12.00 44.66
C ARG A 584 38.86 -11.34 44.96
N ALA A 585 39.93 -12.12 44.97
CA ALA A 585 41.29 -11.66 45.30
C ALA A 585 42.10 -11.23 44.05
N VAL A 586 41.41 -10.99 42.92
CA VAL A 586 42.04 -10.66 41.63
C VAL A 586 41.46 -9.33 41.16
N ALA A 587 42.31 -8.38 40.80
CA ALA A 587 41.86 -7.12 40.19
C ALA A 587 41.26 -7.35 38.79
N GLY A 588 40.61 -6.33 38.22
CA GLY A 588 40.11 -6.39 36.85
C GLY A 588 38.95 -5.44 36.57
N SER A 589 38.42 -5.51 35.35
CA SER A 589 37.40 -4.59 34.85
C SER A 589 36.25 -5.25 34.07
N ALA A 590 35.21 -4.45 33.88
CA ALA A 590 34.14 -4.66 32.92
C ALA A 590 33.96 -3.40 32.08
N THR A 591 34.13 -3.51 30.77
CA THR A 591 33.91 -2.40 29.83
C THR A 591 32.56 -2.59 29.14
N CYS A 592 31.61 -1.73 29.48
CA CYS A 592 30.20 -1.85 29.10
C CYS A 592 29.79 -0.80 28.04
N ILE A 593 29.07 -1.23 27.01
CA ILE A 593 28.54 -0.40 25.92
C ILE A 593 27.01 -0.49 25.83
N THR A 594 26.33 0.62 25.50
CA THR A 594 24.86 0.73 25.53
C THR A 594 24.25 0.94 24.14
N GLN A 595 23.33 0.06 23.73
CA GLN A 595 22.70 0.07 22.40
C GLN A 595 21.89 1.36 22.11
N GLN A 596 21.31 1.98 23.14
CA GLN A 596 20.36 3.10 23.00
C GLN A 596 20.99 4.41 22.48
N GLN A 597 22.32 4.57 22.57
CA GLN A 597 23.04 5.67 21.91
C GLN A 597 23.40 5.32 20.47
N GLN A 598 23.65 4.04 20.18
CA GLN A 598 23.87 3.54 18.83
C GLN A 598 22.60 3.68 17.98
N GLU A 599 21.42 3.42 18.55
CA GLU A 599 20.12 3.67 17.92
C GLU A 599 19.83 5.16 17.71
N ARG A 600 20.19 6.04 18.65
CA ARG A 600 20.05 7.51 18.45
C ARG A 600 21.02 8.07 17.40
N GLN A 601 22.23 7.54 17.30
CA GLN A 601 23.18 7.93 16.26
C GLN A 601 22.86 7.31 14.90
N GLN A 602 22.34 6.08 14.87
CA GLN A 602 21.74 5.52 13.65
C GLN A 602 20.54 6.36 13.21
N MET A 603 19.66 6.82 14.11
CA MET A 603 18.59 7.77 13.77
C MET A 603 19.16 9.10 13.23
N GLN A 604 20.16 9.70 13.88
CA GLN A 604 20.76 10.96 13.37
C GLN A 604 21.53 10.78 12.05
N GLN A 605 22.17 9.63 11.80
CA GLN A 605 22.85 9.31 10.54
C GLN A 605 21.86 8.89 9.44
N LEU A 606 20.80 8.16 9.77
CA LEU A 606 19.71 7.80 8.86
C LEU A 606 18.97 9.07 8.43
N ASN A 607 18.66 9.94 9.38
CA ASN A 607 18.15 11.28 9.10
C ASN A 607 19.16 12.02 8.20
N ALA A 608 20.45 12.14 8.56
CA ALA A 608 21.45 12.82 7.72
C ALA A 608 21.59 12.24 6.29
N LYS A 609 21.34 10.94 6.09
CA LYS A 609 21.29 10.29 4.76
C LYS A 609 19.97 10.55 4.00
N LEU A 610 18.85 10.69 4.69
CA LEU A 610 17.52 11.01 4.15
C LEU A 610 17.37 12.52 3.83
N LEU A 611 17.97 13.39 4.64
CA LEU A 611 17.79 14.85 4.76
C LEU A 611 18.18 15.71 3.53
N GLY A 612 18.20 15.19 2.29
CA GLY A 612 18.62 16.01 1.14
C GLY A 612 18.44 15.47 -0.29
N LYS A 613 17.53 14.52 -0.55
CA LYS A 613 17.44 13.90 -1.90
C LYS A 613 16.03 13.86 -2.50
N LEU A 614 15.59 14.98 -3.09
CA LEU A 614 14.75 14.91 -4.29
C LEU A 614 15.62 14.39 -5.44
N PHE A 615 15.45 13.13 -5.82
CA PHE A 615 16.20 12.53 -6.92
C PHE A 615 15.35 11.60 -7.78
N LEU A 616 15.69 11.56 -9.06
CA LEU A 616 15.21 10.61 -10.03
C LEU A 616 16.36 9.67 -10.39
N PHE A 617 16.12 8.36 -10.32
CA PHE A 617 17.04 7.37 -10.86
C PHE A 617 16.42 6.69 -12.08
N TYR A 618 17.27 6.38 -13.05
CA TYR A 618 16.94 5.69 -14.29
C TYR A 618 17.95 4.57 -14.51
N LYS A 619 17.53 3.33 -14.27
CA LYS A 619 18.31 2.14 -14.61
C LYS A 619 18.02 1.75 -16.05
N LEU A 620 19.04 1.74 -16.90
CA LEU A 620 18.92 1.39 -18.31
C LEU A 620 18.79 -0.13 -18.55
N PRO A 621 18.23 -0.58 -19.69
CA PRO A 621 18.14 -2.00 -20.02
C PRO A 621 19.52 -2.66 -20.13
N LYS A 622 19.67 -3.87 -19.58
CA LYS A 622 20.95 -4.61 -19.49
C LYS A 622 22.08 -3.88 -18.73
N LYS A 623 21.77 -2.81 -18.00
CA LYS A 623 22.71 -2.10 -17.12
C LYS A 623 22.34 -2.36 -15.66
N THR A 624 23.36 -2.46 -14.81
CA THR A 624 23.25 -2.64 -13.37
C THR A 624 23.52 -1.35 -12.60
N ILE A 625 24.28 -0.40 -13.14
CA ILE A 625 24.48 0.94 -12.57
C ILE A 625 23.37 1.86 -13.07
N ALA A 626 22.71 2.59 -12.16
CA ALA A 626 21.68 3.58 -12.50
C ALA A 626 22.31 4.91 -12.96
N GLN A 627 21.53 5.72 -13.68
CA GLN A 627 21.81 7.14 -13.88
C GLN A 627 20.92 7.95 -12.94
N ILE A 628 21.47 8.97 -12.29
CA ILE A 628 20.79 9.78 -11.26
C ILE A 628 20.78 11.25 -11.71
N ILE A 629 19.68 11.94 -11.44
CA ILE A 629 19.57 13.40 -11.41
C ILE A 629 19.02 13.78 -10.03
N SER A 630 19.57 14.83 -9.42
CA SER A 630 19.02 15.41 -8.19
C SER A 630 18.63 16.87 -8.40
N ALA A 631 17.83 17.43 -7.48
CA ALA A 631 17.49 18.85 -7.49
C ALA A 631 18.72 19.78 -7.38
N THR A 632 19.83 19.30 -6.80
CA THR A 632 21.08 20.07 -6.63
C THR A 632 22.10 19.82 -7.73
N THR A 633 21.96 18.73 -8.51
CA THR A 633 22.82 18.39 -9.64
C THR A 633 21.97 18.07 -10.88
N PRO A 634 21.65 19.07 -11.71
CA PRO A 634 20.79 18.92 -12.90
C PRO A 634 21.54 18.32 -14.11
N THR A 635 22.30 17.25 -13.87
CA THR A 635 23.08 16.52 -14.87
C THR A 635 23.01 15.03 -14.56
N TRP A 636 23.01 14.19 -15.60
CA TRP A 636 23.07 12.73 -15.42
C TRP A 636 24.40 12.33 -14.81
N THR A 637 24.37 11.74 -13.61
CA THR A 637 25.51 11.12 -12.96
C THR A 637 25.32 9.61 -12.87
N ALA A 638 26.39 8.83 -12.93
CA ALA A 638 26.31 7.40 -12.62
C ALA A 638 26.21 7.19 -11.11
N ASP A 639 25.39 6.24 -10.67
CA ASP A 639 25.38 5.83 -9.26
C ASP A 639 26.74 5.23 -8.85
N LYS A 640 27.07 5.39 -7.57
CA LYS A 640 28.37 5.01 -6.97
C LYS A 640 28.70 3.52 -7.09
N ALA A 641 27.68 2.67 -7.22
CA ALA A 641 27.83 1.23 -7.44
C ALA A 641 26.69 0.66 -8.28
N ALA A 642 26.80 -0.62 -8.64
CA ALA A 642 25.73 -1.38 -9.27
C ALA A 642 24.58 -1.63 -8.29
N LEU A 643 23.34 -1.64 -8.79
CA LEU A 643 22.13 -1.99 -8.03
C LEU A 643 22.14 -3.42 -7.50
N THR A 644 23.04 -4.29 -7.97
CA THR A 644 23.27 -5.63 -7.41
C THR A 644 24.16 -5.62 -6.16
N SER A 645 24.77 -4.49 -5.79
CA SER A 645 25.61 -4.32 -4.60
C SER A 645 24.79 -3.87 -3.38
N LYS A 646 25.06 -4.46 -2.21
CA LYS A 646 24.58 -3.95 -0.91
C LYS A 646 25.44 -2.77 -0.40
N GLN A 647 26.69 -2.61 -0.84
CA GLN A 647 27.53 -1.48 -0.44
C GLN A 647 27.54 -0.35 -1.48
N ASN A 648 27.62 0.89 -0.99
CA ASN A 648 27.90 2.11 -1.76
C ASN A 648 26.94 2.35 -2.95
N ASN A 649 25.64 2.15 -2.74
CA ASN A 649 24.57 2.27 -3.74
C ASN A 649 23.54 3.29 -3.23
N SER A 650 23.18 4.29 -4.04
CA SER A 650 22.33 5.40 -3.57
C SER A 650 20.92 4.96 -3.15
N LEU A 651 20.36 3.91 -3.76
CA LEU A 651 19.07 3.34 -3.34
C LEU A 651 19.18 2.51 -2.06
N VAL A 652 20.29 1.81 -1.81
CA VAL A 652 20.53 1.12 -0.53
C VAL A 652 20.65 2.16 0.59
N GLU A 653 21.47 3.20 0.41
CA GLU A 653 21.62 4.29 1.37
C GLU A 653 20.27 4.94 1.72
N THR A 654 19.37 5.04 0.73
CA THR A 654 18.06 5.67 0.88
C THR A 654 17.03 4.73 1.53
N LEU A 655 17.14 3.42 1.32
CA LEU A 655 16.20 2.41 1.81
C LEU A 655 16.74 1.60 3.00
N GLU A 656 17.77 2.10 3.70
CA GLU A 656 18.43 1.42 4.82
C GLU A 656 17.42 1.02 5.93
N GLY A 657 16.50 1.93 6.29
CA GLY A 657 15.41 1.67 7.24
C GLY A 657 14.29 0.75 6.73
N TRP A 658 14.28 0.39 5.44
CA TRP A 658 13.33 -0.55 4.84
C TRP A 658 13.92 -1.96 4.64
N ILE A 659 15.21 -2.06 4.30
CA ILE A 659 15.85 -3.34 4.00
C ILE A 659 16.21 -4.13 5.27
N GLU A 660 16.58 -3.44 6.34
CA GLU A 660 16.72 -4.03 7.66
C GLU A 660 15.35 -4.07 8.38
N PRO A 661 15.16 -4.90 9.42
CA PRO A 661 13.91 -4.92 10.17
C PRO A 661 13.59 -3.54 10.74
N MET A 662 12.39 -3.03 10.46
CA MET A 662 11.99 -1.67 10.86
C MET A 662 12.06 -1.49 12.38
N SER A 663 12.72 -0.42 12.84
CA SER A 663 12.81 -0.09 14.26
C SER A 663 11.51 0.50 14.79
N GLU A 664 11.33 0.49 16.12
CA GLU A 664 10.16 1.09 16.78
C GLU A 664 10.05 2.62 16.59
N ASN A 665 11.14 3.25 16.12
CA ASN A 665 11.24 4.68 15.83
C ASN A 665 10.85 5.04 14.37
N LEU A 666 10.53 4.05 13.54
CA LEU A 666 10.05 4.26 12.18
C LEU A 666 8.62 3.73 12.01
N SER A 667 7.87 4.39 11.14
CA SER A 667 6.61 3.90 10.59
C SER A 667 6.71 3.89 9.07
N GLY A 668 5.94 3.04 8.40
CA GLY A 668 5.98 2.96 6.95
C GLY A 668 5.16 1.83 6.35
N PHE A 669 4.91 1.93 5.05
CA PHE A 669 4.20 0.93 4.27
C PHE A 669 4.75 0.80 2.85
N GLY A 670 4.53 -0.38 2.28
CA GLY A 670 4.98 -0.77 0.95
C GLY A 670 3.79 -1.21 0.13
N TYR A 671 3.69 -0.68 -1.09
CA TYR A 671 2.62 -1.00 -2.02
C TYR A 671 3.20 -1.35 -3.39
N ASN A 672 2.67 -2.39 -4.02
CA ASN A 672 3.13 -2.82 -5.33
C ASN A 672 2.04 -3.69 -5.97
N ASN A 673 1.68 -3.43 -7.23
CA ASN A 673 0.69 -4.22 -7.96
C ASN A 673 1.17 -5.64 -8.34
N ASN A 674 2.45 -5.96 -8.14
CA ASN A 674 3.07 -7.27 -8.26
C ASN A 674 4.21 -7.36 -7.22
N PRO A 675 3.88 -7.52 -5.93
CA PRO A 675 4.82 -7.35 -4.83
C PRO A 675 5.83 -8.50 -4.71
N PRO A 676 6.96 -8.27 -4.02
CA PRO A 676 7.88 -9.34 -3.67
C PRO A 676 7.19 -10.44 -2.85
N SER A 677 7.76 -11.65 -2.89
CA SER A 677 7.36 -12.84 -2.11
C SER A 677 5.94 -13.39 -2.34
N MET A 678 5.05 -12.72 -3.08
CA MET A 678 3.69 -13.19 -3.36
C MET A 678 3.50 -13.64 -4.81
N SER A 679 3.79 -14.91 -5.10
CA SER A 679 3.73 -15.44 -6.46
C SER A 679 2.31 -15.53 -7.03
N GLY A 680 2.14 -14.96 -8.23
CA GLY A 680 0.87 -14.96 -8.97
C GLY A 680 -0.20 -14.00 -8.42
N MET A 681 0.17 -13.10 -7.51
CA MET A 681 -0.65 -11.95 -7.10
C MET A 681 -0.41 -10.79 -8.06
N SER A 682 -1.45 -10.31 -8.72
CA SER A 682 -1.36 -9.03 -9.45
C SER A 682 -2.68 -8.27 -9.43
N THR A 683 -2.63 -6.96 -9.17
CA THR A 683 -3.82 -6.09 -9.20
C THR A 683 -3.93 -5.32 -10.51
N ARG A 684 -5.11 -4.74 -10.74
CA ARG A 684 -5.35 -3.79 -11.85
C ARG A 684 -4.65 -2.44 -11.67
N SER A 685 -4.03 -2.19 -10.52
CA SER A 685 -3.18 -1.02 -10.35
C SER A 685 -1.90 -1.15 -11.18
N THR A 686 -1.29 -0.01 -11.50
CA THR A 686 0.09 0.07 -11.99
C THR A 686 1.05 0.62 -10.94
N SER A 687 0.51 1.15 -9.83
CA SER A 687 1.24 1.90 -8.82
C SER A 687 2.10 1.02 -7.93
N LYS A 688 3.30 1.51 -7.63
CA LYS A 688 4.27 0.87 -6.74
C LYS A 688 5.12 1.90 -6.01
N GLY A 689 5.46 1.63 -4.76
CA GLY A 689 6.27 2.53 -3.96
C GLY A 689 6.44 2.07 -2.52
N ILE A 690 7.16 2.91 -1.77
CA ILE A 690 7.45 2.78 -0.35
C ILE A 690 7.25 4.17 0.26
N LEU A 691 6.56 4.25 1.40
CA LEU A 691 6.49 5.43 2.24
C LEU A 691 7.04 5.08 3.63
N MET A 692 7.89 5.94 4.18
CA MET A 692 8.44 5.83 5.54
C MET A 692 8.40 7.19 6.22
N LEU A 693 8.23 7.22 7.53
CA LEU A 693 8.27 8.41 8.37
C LEU A 693 8.93 8.09 9.72
N THR A 694 9.44 9.12 10.41
CA THR A 694 9.98 8.95 11.76
C THR A 694 8.89 9.12 12.81
N ASN A 695 8.90 8.32 13.87
CA ASN A 695 7.93 8.41 14.96
C ASN A 695 8.34 9.50 15.98
N SER A 696 8.80 10.66 15.50
CA SER A 696 9.38 11.70 16.35
C SER A 696 8.58 13.00 16.23
N GLU A 697 7.92 13.38 17.31
CA GLU A 697 7.14 14.63 17.45
C GLU A 697 7.95 15.92 17.13
N ALA A 698 9.28 15.83 17.05
CA ALA A 698 10.17 16.93 16.72
C ALA A 698 10.53 17.03 15.22
N ILE A 699 10.07 16.08 14.38
CA ILE A 699 10.52 15.92 12.99
C ILE A 699 9.33 15.58 12.07
N ASP A 700 8.72 16.59 11.47
CA ASP A 700 7.64 16.51 10.46
C ASP A 700 8.13 15.95 9.09
N GLU A 701 9.10 15.03 9.05
CA GLU A 701 9.69 14.58 7.79
C GLU A 701 9.26 13.15 7.40
N ALA A 702 8.72 13.02 6.19
CA ALA A 702 8.39 11.73 5.59
C ALA A 702 9.06 11.55 4.21
N PHE A 703 9.32 10.29 3.90
CA PHE A 703 9.98 9.80 2.70
C PHE A 703 8.96 9.11 1.81
N TYR A 704 8.90 9.48 0.52
CA TYR A 704 8.04 8.84 -0.46
C TYR A 704 8.81 8.49 -1.74
N LEU A 705 8.86 7.20 -2.05
CA LEU A 705 9.48 6.64 -3.24
C LEU A 705 8.44 5.96 -4.12
N VAL A 706 8.38 6.33 -5.39
CA VAL A 706 7.49 5.71 -6.39
C VAL A 706 8.32 5.14 -7.54
N TYR A 707 8.00 3.93 -8.01
CA TYR A 707 8.82 3.22 -9.00
C TYR A 707 8.06 2.30 -9.97
N THR A 708 8.79 1.77 -10.95
CA THR A 708 8.29 0.92 -12.05
C THR A 708 8.74 -0.55 -11.99
N MET A 709 9.27 -0.99 -10.85
CA MET A 709 9.89 -2.31 -10.65
C MET A 709 8.93 -3.35 -10.01
N ASP A 710 8.56 -4.37 -10.76
CA ASP A 710 7.82 -5.54 -10.24
C ASP A 710 8.72 -6.38 -9.30
N GLY A 711 8.14 -6.99 -8.26
CA GLY A 711 8.87 -7.91 -7.36
C GLY A 711 9.94 -7.24 -6.47
N PHE A 712 9.85 -5.93 -6.27
CA PHE A 712 10.77 -5.09 -5.50
C PHE A 712 9.94 -4.21 -4.54
N LEU A 713 10.31 -3.94 -3.29
CA LEU A 713 11.40 -4.48 -2.45
C LEU A 713 10.80 -4.96 -1.12
N GLU A 714 11.15 -6.16 -0.67
CA GLU A 714 10.61 -6.76 0.56
C GLU A 714 11.19 -6.06 1.80
N ASN A 715 10.39 -5.87 2.85
CA ASN A 715 10.87 -5.28 4.10
C ASN A 715 11.66 -6.30 4.93
N GLY A 716 12.76 -5.87 5.55
CA GLY A 716 13.46 -6.64 6.59
C GLY A 716 14.23 -7.89 6.15
N VAL A 717 14.41 -8.12 4.84
CA VAL A 717 15.16 -9.28 4.29
C VAL A 717 16.53 -8.91 3.71
N GLY A 718 16.98 -7.67 3.90
CA GLY A 718 18.18 -7.11 3.28
C GLY A 718 17.99 -6.68 1.82
N TRP A 719 19.04 -6.09 1.25
CA TRP A 719 19.00 -5.65 -0.15
C TRP A 719 19.13 -6.82 -1.12
N VAL A 720 18.06 -7.09 -1.88
CA VAL A 720 18.03 -8.09 -2.95
C VAL A 720 17.55 -7.41 -4.24
N TRP A 721 18.37 -7.49 -5.29
CA TRP A 721 18.01 -7.00 -6.62
C TRP A 721 17.46 -8.13 -7.51
N PRO A 722 16.17 -8.14 -7.89
CA PRO A 722 15.60 -9.17 -8.75
C PRO A 722 16.28 -9.20 -10.14
N GLN A 723 16.89 -10.33 -10.49
CA GLN A 723 17.64 -10.48 -11.76
C GLN A 723 16.82 -10.18 -13.02
N ILE A 724 15.50 -10.43 -12.99
CA ILE A 724 14.61 -10.13 -14.11
C ILE A 724 14.58 -8.63 -14.46
N LEU A 725 14.72 -7.74 -13.46
CA LEU A 725 14.74 -6.28 -13.64
C LEU A 725 16.04 -5.79 -14.32
N THR A 726 17.13 -6.58 -14.26
CA THR A 726 18.38 -6.24 -14.96
C THR A 726 18.15 -6.17 -16.48
N SER A 727 17.28 -7.01 -17.02
CA SER A 727 17.00 -7.09 -18.46
C SER A 727 16.32 -5.84 -19.05
N GLN A 728 15.55 -5.11 -18.25
CA GLN A 728 14.69 -4.01 -18.70
C GLN A 728 15.10 -2.66 -18.08
N GLY A 729 14.64 -1.56 -18.69
CA GLY A 729 14.78 -0.22 -18.17
C GLY A 729 13.75 0.06 -17.08
N HIS A 730 14.13 0.74 -16.02
CA HIS A 730 13.25 1.11 -14.91
C HIS A 730 13.60 2.51 -14.39
N MET A 731 12.60 3.23 -13.93
CA MET A 731 12.71 4.53 -13.29
C MET A 731 12.04 4.51 -11.91
N GLY A 732 12.55 5.34 -11.01
CA GLY A 732 11.84 5.73 -9.80
C GLY A 732 12.19 7.15 -9.37
N LEU A 733 11.26 7.72 -8.60
CA LEU A 733 11.28 9.09 -8.10
C LEU A 733 11.22 9.05 -6.57
N CYS A 734 12.25 9.61 -5.94
CA CYS A 734 12.37 9.75 -4.50
C CYS A 734 12.13 11.20 -4.09
N MET A 735 11.27 11.41 -3.09
CA MET A 735 10.85 12.73 -2.61
C MET A 735 10.82 12.75 -1.07
N GLN A 736 11.18 13.90 -0.50
CA GLN A 736 10.87 14.24 0.90
C GLN A 736 9.61 15.12 0.92
N ILE A 737 8.70 14.82 1.84
CA ILE A 737 7.38 15.43 2.03
C ILE A 737 7.16 15.74 3.52
N SER A 738 6.19 16.59 3.84
CA SER A 738 5.74 16.78 5.23
C SER A 738 4.91 15.56 5.69
N GLU A 739 4.84 15.32 7.00
CA GLU A 739 3.91 14.34 7.56
C GLU A 739 2.45 14.76 7.31
N SER A 740 2.18 16.07 7.28
CA SER A 740 0.87 16.63 6.95
C SER A 740 0.41 16.33 5.51
N ASP A 741 1.34 16.06 4.57
CA ASP A 741 1.03 15.68 3.19
C ASP A 741 0.61 14.20 3.05
N ILE A 742 0.84 13.36 4.08
CA ILE A 742 0.60 11.90 4.01
C ILE A 742 -0.87 11.59 3.78
N ALA A 743 -1.79 12.33 4.40
CA ALA A 743 -3.24 12.21 4.19
C ALA A 743 -3.61 12.34 2.69
N SER A 744 -3.06 13.36 2.01
CA SER A 744 -3.27 13.57 0.58
C SER A 744 -2.70 12.44 -0.29
N ILE A 745 -1.58 11.82 0.13
CA ILE A 745 -0.99 10.65 -0.53
C ILE A 745 -1.82 9.40 -0.28
N ALA A 746 -2.33 9.19 0.93
CA ALA A 746 -3.21 8.08 1.27
C ALA A 746 -4.51 8.14 0.46
N THR A 747 -5.14 9.33 0.41
CA THR A 747 -6.29 9.61 -0.45
C THR A 747 -5.96 9.34 -1.91
N SER A 748 -4.83 9.84 -2.45
CA SER A 748 -4.40 9.52 -3.82
C SER A 748 -4.23 8.01 -4.08
N LEU A 749 -3.64 7.28 -3.13
CA LEU A 749 -3.43 5.84 -3.23
C LEU A 749 -4.75 5.06 -3.23
N SER A 750 -5.80 5.56 -2.59
CA SER A 750 -7.13 4.94 -2.68
C SER A 750 -7.67 4.92 -4.12
N TYR A 751 -7.45 5.98 -4.90
CA TYR A 751 -7.78 6.01 -6.33
C TYR A 751 -6.83 5.17 -7.17
N GLN A 752 -5.56 5.01 -6.76
CA GLN A 752 -4.60 4.15 -7.44
C GLN A 752 -4.87 2.65 -7.19
N GLN A 753 -5.61 2.29 -6.14
CA GLN A 753 -5.99 0.93 -5.74
C GLN A 753 -4.83 -0.09 -5.75
N PRO A 754 -3.62 0.25 -5.23
CA PRO A 754 -2.50 -0.68 -5.20
C PRO A 754 -2.72 -1.76 -4.13
N LEU A 755 -1.95 -2.84 -4.22
CA LEU A 755 -1.87 -3.80 -3.13
C LEU A 755 -0.84 -3.33 -2.11
N ILE A 756 -1.29 -2.97 -0.91
CA ILE A 756 -0.43 -2.81 0.27
C ILE A 756 0.07 -4.20 0.65
N PHE A 757 1.38 -4.44 0.55
CA PHE A 757 1.98 -5.76 0.84
C PHE A 757 2.62 -5.83 2.22
N PHE A 758 2.95 -4.68 2.81
CA PHE A 758 3.54 -4.56 4.13
C PHE A 758 3.15 -3.22 4.74
N TYR A 759 2.88 -3.16 6.05
CA TYR A 759 2.93 -1.93 6.82
C TYR A 759 3.28 -2.16 8.30
N SER A 760 3.90 -1.15 8.92
CA SER A 760 4.12 -1.03 10.36
C SER A 760 3.90 0.42 10.76
N MET A 761 2.98 0.69 11.68
CA MET A 761 2.64 2.05 12.14
C MET A 761 2.71 2.11 13.67
N ASN A 762 3.42 3.08 14.24
CA ASN A 762 3.44 3.32 15.69
C ASN A 762 2.05 3.76 16.20
N GLU A 763 1.74 3.55 17.47
CA GLU A 763 0.44 3.90 18.06
C GLU A 763 0.14 5.41 17.94
N THR A 764 1.15 6.28 18.08
CA THR A 764 1.01 7.73 17.87
C THR A 764 0.55 8.03 16.42
N VAL A 765 1.30 7.53 15.42
CA VAL A 765 0.98 7.68 13.99
C VAL A 765 -0.39 7.09 13.64
N GLN A 766 -0.79 5.97 14.26
CA GLN A 766 -2.13 5.39 14.06
C GLN A 766 -3.25 6.31 14.55
N SER A 767 -3.01 7.07 15.62
CA SER A 767 -3.99 8.01 16.18
C SER A 767 -4.07 9.34 15.41
N GLU A 768 -2.98 9.78 14.81
CA GLU A 768 -2.88 11.05 14.08
C GLU A 768 -3.26 10.90 12.60
N GLN A 769 -2.82 9.83 11.94
CA GLN A 769 -2.97 9.62 10.50
C GLN A 769 -4.19 8.75 10.16
N GLN A 770 -5.40 9.20 10.54
CA GLN A 770 -6.62 8.39 10.40
C GLN A 770 -6.95 8.00 8.95
N GLU A 771 -6.74 8.89 7.96
CA GLU A 771 -6.93 8.58 6.53
C GLU A 771 -5.96 7.51 6.02
N LEU A 772 -4.70 7.54 6.50
CA LEU A 772 -3.72 6.50 6.20
C LEU A 772 -4.16 5.16 6.78
N MET A 773 -4.65 5.13 8.02
CA MET A 773 -5.13 3.89 8.63
C MET A 773 -6.34 3.32 7.87
N GLN A 774 -7.27 4.15 7.41
CA GLN A 774 -8.36 3.70 6.54
C GLN A 774 -7.84 3.03 5.24
N LEU A 775 -6.79 3.57 4.61
CA LEU A 775 -6.16 2.95 3.44
C LEU A 775 -5.54 1.59 3.76
N LEU A 776 -4.82 1.50 4.87
CA LEU A 776 -4.08 0.30 5.28
C LEU A 776 -5.00 -0.82 5.79
N GLU A 777 -6.15 -0.47 6.34
CA GLU A 777 -7.19 -1.39 6.83
C GLU A 777 -8.24 -1.74 5.77
N GLY A 778 -8.39 -0.92 4.73
CA GLY A 778 -9.33 -1.17 3.63
C GLY A 778 -10.70 -0.54 3.79
N ASN A 779 -10.81 0.45 4.68
CA ASN A 779 -12.07 1.05 5.10
C ASN A 779 -12.44 2.31 4.26
N ILE A 780 -11.88 2.49 3.06
CA ILE A 780 -12.12 3.68 2.23
C ILE A 780 -13.33 3.52 1.31
N GLU A 781 -14.30 4.43 1.46
CA GLU A 781 -15.32 4.71 0.44
C GLU A 781 -14.79 5.72 -0.58
N VAL A 782 -14.46 5.28 -1.79
CA VAL A 782 -14.00 6.20 -2.85
C VAL A 782 -15.19 6.96 -3.45
N GLN A 783 -15.18 8.28 -3.31
CA GLN A 783 -16.23 9.15 -3.80
C GLN A 783 -16.18 9.38 -5.32
N THR A 784 -17.28 9.86 -5.90
CA THR A 784 -17.30 10.34 -7.28
C THR A 784 -16.82 11.79 -7.35
N PRO A 785 -15.96 12.16 -8.31
CA PRO A 785 -15.63 11.41 -9.53
C PRO A 785 -14.54 10.36 -9.34
N MET A 786 -14.51 9.33 -10.20
CA MET A 786 -13.60 8.16 -10.09
C MET A 786 -12.11 8.43 -10.39
N PHE A 787 -11.66 9.67 -10.23
CA PHE A 787 -10.28 10.11 -10.41
C PHE A 787 -10.02 11.28 -9.44
N TRP A 788 -8.75 11.45 -9.06
CA TRP A 788 -8.30 12.47 -8.12
C TRP A 788 -7.29 13.39 -8.79
N ASP A 789 -7.43 14.69 -8.57
CA ASP A 789 -6.43 15.70 -8.92
C ASP A 789 -6.16 16.59 -7.71
N LEU A 790 -4.98 16.41 -7.11
CA LEU A 790 -4.52 17.15 -5.95
C LEU A 790 -3.86 18.47 -6.38
N GLN A 791 -4.17 19.55 -5.66
CA GLN A 791 -3.55 20.85 -5.86
C GLN A 791 -2.31 20.98 -4.94
N SER A 792 -1.12 20.81 -5.52
CA SER A 792 0.21 21.18 -5.00
C SER A 792 0.55 20.80 -3.54
N ILE A 793 1.23 19.66 -3.35
CA ILE A 793 2.11 19.46 -2.17
C ILE A 793 3.49 20.08 -2.46
N THR A 794 4.29 20.36 -1.43
CA THR A 794 5.62 20.99 -1.59
C THR A 794 6.69 20.17 -0.88
N THR A 795 7.79 19.86 -1.57
CA THR A 795 8.94 19.21 -0.93
C THR A 795 9.52 20.13 0.16
N GLN A 796 9.57 19.70 1.42
CA GLN A 796 9.97 20.56 2.55
C GLN A 796 11.29 21.33 2.37
N LYS A 797 12.32 20.69 1.78
CA LYS A 797 13.66 21.30 1.66
C LYS A 797 13.97 21.95 0.33
N THR A 798 13.46 21.38 -0.77
CA THR A 798 13.76 21.86 -2.14
C THR A 798 12.69 22.81 -2.67
N SER A 799 11.59 23.02 -1.95
CA SER A 799 10.45 23.87 -2.30
C SER A 799 9.90 23.67 -3.71
N VAL A 800 10.02 22.45 -4.26
CA VAL A 800 9.48 22.08 -5.57
C VAL A 800 8.00 21.74 -5.42
N PRO A 801 7.09 22.41 -6.13
CA PRO A 801 5.67 22.05 -6.16
C PRO A 801 5.44 20.73 -6.90
N ILE A 802 4.61 19.87 -6.32
CA ILE A 802 4.24 18.56 -6.85
C ILE A 802 2.71 18.44 -6.95
N ASN A 803 2.21 18.20 -8.17
CA ASN A 803 0.81 17.85 -8.42
C ASN A 803 0.66 16.35 -8.60
N ILE A 804 -0.34 15.75 -7.97
CA ILE A 804 -0.61 14.31 -8.05
C ILE A 804 -1.96 14.07 -8.71
N TYR A 805 -1.94 13.33 -9.83
CA TYR A 805 -3.12 12.90 -10.58
C TYR A 805 -3.27 11.38 -10.47
N ALA A 806 -4.42 10.88 -10.02
CA ALA A 806 -4.67 9.45 -9.87
C ALA A 806 -6.02 9.05 -10.49
N LYS A 807 -6.14 7.78 -10.93
CA LYS A 807 -7.39 7.24 -11.49
C LYS A 807 -7.65 5.81 -11.05
N MET A 808 -8.91 5.49 -10.75
CA MET A 808 -9.37 4.11 -10.55
C MET A 808 -9.49 3.34 -11.86
N PHE A 809 -9.51 2.01 -11.80
CA PHE A 809 -9.72 1.19 -13.00
C PHE A 809 -11.13 1.35 -13.59
N ASP A 810 -12.15 1.55 -12.76
CA ASP A 810 -13.54 1.75 -13.21
C ASP A 810 -13.82 3.13 -13.82
N SER A 811 -12.88 4.08 -13.67
CA SER A 811 -13.00 5.41 -14.28
C SER A 811 -13.12 5.39 -15.81
N ARG A 812 -12.53 4.35 -16.45
CA ARG A 812 -12.30 4.26 -17.91
C ARG A 812 -11.62 5.48 -18.53
N LEU A 813 -11.00 6.33 -17.69
CA LEU A 813 -10.27 7.50 -18.14
C LEU A 813 -8.89 7.08 -18.63
N GLU A 814 -8.51 7.63 -19.78
CA GLU A 814 -7.17 7.53 -20.34
C GLU A 814 -6.25 8.53 -19.62
N MET A 815 -5.09 8.08 -19.13
CA MET A 815 -4.23 8.87 -18.23
C MET A 815 -3.69 10.13 -18.93
N TYR A 816 -3.26 10.02 -20.18
CA TYR A 816 -2.51 11.06 -20.88
C TYR A 816 -3.44 12.10 -21.52
N GLY A 817 -4.16 11.72 -22.57
CA GLY A 817 -5.02 12.59 -23.38
C GLY A 817 -6.40 12.91 -22.80
N LYS A 818 -6.87 12.19 -21.77
CA LYS A 818 -8.19 12.46 -21.13
C LYS A 818 -8.12 12.94 -19.68
N LEU A 819 -7.05 12.64 -18.94
CA LEU A 819 -6.83 13.20 -17.60
C LEU A 819 -5.77 14.32 -17.64
N LEU A 820 -4.51 13.98 -17.93
CA LEU A 820 -3.38 14.93 -17.81
C LEU A 820 -3.49 16.11 -18.78
N VAL A 821 -3.67 15.88 -20.08
CA VAL A 821 -3.85 16.94 -21.08
C VAL A 821 -5.01 17.86 -20.73
N THR A 822 -6.14 17.31 -20.27
CA THR A 822 -7.33 18.09 -19.89
C THR A 822 -7.11 18.93 -18.64
N ARG A 823 -6.37 18.40 -17.63
CA ARG A 823 -6.09 19.12 -16.39
C ARG A 823 -4.95 20.14 -16.52
N LEU A 824 -3.91 19.82 -17.29
CA LEU A 824 -2.74 20.68 -17.52
C LEU A 824 -2.99 21.75 -18.61
N GLN A 825 -4.07 21.60 -19.39
CA GLN A 825 -4.45 22.47 -20.51
C GLN A 825 -3.30 22.73 -21.50
N ALA A 826 -2.52 21.69 -21.78
CA ALA A 826 -1.28 21.79 -22.53
C ALA A 826 -1.00 20.53 -23.36
N ASN A 827 -0.15 20.70 -24.36
CA ASN A 827 0.40 19.59 -25.14
C ASN A 827 1.47 18.86 -24.33
N ILE A 828 1.56 17.55 -24.49
CA ILE A 828 2.50 16.74 -23.73
C ILE A 828 3.34 15.86 -24.66
N ARG A 829 4.64 15.75 -24.37
CA ARG A 829 5.53 14.76 -25.01
C ARG A 829 5.75 13.60 -24.05
N ILE A 830 5.46 12.38 -24.50
CA ILE A 830 5.41 11.19 -23.63
C ILE A 830 6.43 10.13 -24.03
N TRP A 831 7.09 9.55 -23.04
CA TRP A 831 7.80 8.28 -23.16
C TRP A 831 7.06 7.26 -22.30
N ALA A 832 6.32 6.38 -22.96
CA ALA A 832 5.65 5.26 -22.32
C ALA A 832 5.70 4.04 -23.24
N LYS A 833 5.47 2.85 -22.68
CA LYS A 833 5.31 1.63 -23.46
C LYS A 833 4.00 1.69 -24.25
N THR A 834 4.06 1.30 -25.53
CA THR A 834 2.95 1.36 -26.49
C THR A 834 2.82 0.00 -27.18
N ASP A 835 1.60 -0.39 -27.53
CA ASP A 835 1.25 -1.58 -28.32
C ASP A 835 0.82 -1.24 -29.77
N GLY A 836 0.88 0.05 -30.14
CA GLY A 836 0.41 0.54 -31.44
C GLY A 836 -1.09 0.87 -31.49
N SER A 837 -1.86 0.56 -30.43
CA SER A 837 -3.29 0.88 -30.36
C SER A 837 -3.59 2.36 -30.16
N LEU A 838 -2.61 3.11 -29.64
CA LEU A 838 -2.62 4.57 -29.47
C LEU A 838 -1.34 5.15 -30.11
N THR A 839 -1.49 6.24 -30.83
CA THR A 839 -0.42 6.92 -31.61
C THR A 839 -0.34 8.40 -31.24
N THR A 840 0.62 9.15 -31.80
CA THR A 840 0.62 10.62 -31.69
C THR A 840 -0.70 11.18 -32.19
N THR A 841 -1.42 11.91 -31.32
CA THR A 841 -2.68 12.60 -31.66
C THR A 841 -2.40 13.95 -32.31
N CYS A 842 -3.23 14.38 -33.26
CA CYS A 842 -2.98 15.54 -34.14
C CYS A 842 -4.28 16.33 -34.38
N GLY A 843 -4.17 17.63 -34.70
CA GLY A 843 -5.30 18.45 -35.18
C GLY A 843 -5.75 19.64 -34.32
N GLY A 844 -4.84 20.39 -33.69
CA GLY A 844 -5.19 21.61 -32.95
C GLY A 844 -4.02 22.19 -32.15
N ARG A 845 -4.06 23.48 -31.75
CA ARG A 845 -2.92 24.15 -31.08
C ARG A 845 -2.63 23.66 -29.65
N VAL A 846 -3.64 23.19 -28.92
CA VAL A 846 -3.55 22.71 -27.54
C VAL A 846 -4.45 21.50 -27.37
N GLY A 847 -3.98 20.44 -26.69
CA GLY A 847 -4.81 19.30 -26.29
C GLY A 847 -4.36 17.93 -26.78
N PHE A 848 -3.09 17.75 -27.15
CA PHE A 848 -2.62 16.50 -27.77
C PHE A 848 -1.43 15.83 -27.05
N VAL A 849 -1.32 14.52 -27.30
CA VAL A 849 -0.25 13.62 -26.86
C VAL A 849 0.72 13.37 -28.03
N LYS A 850 1.96 13.85 -27.91
CA LYS A 850 3.08 13.52 -28.81
C LYS A 850 3.87 12.35 -28.25
N VAL A 851 3.97 11.24 -28.98
CA VAL A 851 4.80 10.10 -28.56
C VAL A 851 6.25 10.38 -28.94
N VAL A 852 7.17 10.41 -27.97
CA VAL A 852 8.63 10.57 -28.22
C VAL A 852 9.14 9.44 -29.11
N LYS A 853 10.01 9.71 -30.08
CA LYS A 853 10.55 8.69 -30.99
C LYS A 853 11.52 7.76 -30.24
N SER A 854 11.46 6.46 -30.51
CA SER A 854 12.44 5.49 -30.00
C SER A 854 13.55 5.30 -31.05
N PRO A 855 14.83 5.14 -30.66
CA PRO A 855 15.36 5.16 -29.29
C PRO A 855 15.57 6.57 -28.71
N ILE A 856 15.72 6.64 -27.39
CA ILE A 856 16.12 7.86 -26.65
C ILE A 856 17.54 7.73 -26.09
N LEU A 857 18.15 8.86 -25.73
CA LEU A 857 19.42 8.95 -25.01
C LEU A 857 19.21 9.41 -23.56
N VAL A 858 19.85 8.73 -22.62
CA VAL A 858 19.85 9.02 -21.18
C VAL A 858 21.32 9.08 -20.76
N GLY A 859 21.81 10.28 -20.41
CA GLY A 859 23.25 10.54 -20.38
C GLY A 859 23.88 10.23 -21.76
N THR A 860 24.91 9.39 -21.76
CA THR A 860 25.59 8.90 -22.99
C THR A 860 25.01 7.58 -23.53
N GLN A 861 23.94 7.05 -22.94
CA GLN A 861 23.48 5.67 -23.17
C GLN A 861 22.08 5.63 -23.81
N GLN A 862 21.81 4.57 -24.58
CA GLN A 862 20.59 4.47 -25.39
C GLN A 862 19.54 3.55 -24.74
N ALA A 863 18.27 3.97 -24.77
CA ALA A 863 17.11 3.15 -24.39
C ALA A 863 16.14 2.95 -25.55
N THR A 864 15.52 1.77 -25.63
CA THR A 864 14.46 1.44 -26.60
C THR A 864 13.17 1.13 -25.87
N ARG A 865 12.03 1.61 -26.40
CA ARG A 865 10.72 1.50 -25.75
C ARG A 865 10.30 0.05 -25.43
N VAL A 866 10.70 -0.91 -26.25
CA VAL A 866 10.38 -2.33 -26.06
C VAL A 866 11.00 -2.88 -24.77
N ASN A 867 12.22 -2.46 -24.47
CA ASN A 867 13.02 -2.96 -23.36
C ASN A 867 12.93 -2.06 -22.12
N ASP A 868 12.07 -1.05 -22.10
CA ASP A 868 11.95 -0.06 -21.03
C ASP A 868 10.56 -0.14 -20.37
N GLN A 869 10.51 -0.12 -19.04
CA GLN A 869 9.28 -0.05 -18.23
C GLN A 869 9.16 1.27 -17.47
N SER A 870 10.01 2.27 -17.73
CA SER A 870 9.74 3.64 -17.30
C SER A 870 8.54 4.22 -18.07
N GLN A 871 7.78 5.10 -17.40
CA GLN A 871 6.84 5.99 -18.07
C GLN A 871 7.00 7.40 -17.50
N TRP A 872 7.13 8.38 -18.40
CA TRP A 872 7.28 9.79 -18.04
C TRP A 872 6.77 10.68 -19.16
N MET A 873 6.50 11.93 -18.82
CA MET A 873 6.14 12.96 -19.78
C MET A 873 6.69 14.33 -19.39
N ILE A 874 6.72 15.23 -20.35
CA ILE A 874 6.95 16.65 -20.14
C ILE A 874 5.81 17.46 -20.76
N VAL A 875 5.52 18.61 -20.15
CA VAL A 875 4.52 19.55 -20.65
C VAL A 875 5.20 20.55 -21.59
N GLU A 876 4.67 20.72 -22.80
CA GLU A 876 5.19 21.73 -23.71
C GLU A 876 4.86 23.13 -23.19
N ASN A 877 5.84 24.04 -23.25
CA ASN A 877 5.76 25.43 -22.77
C ASN A 877 5.49 25.61 -21.26
N GLN A 878 5.71 24.57 -20.43
CA GLN A 878 5.66 24.68 -18.97
C GLN A 878 6.91 24.02 -18.33
N PRO A 879 7.38 24.48 -17.15
CA PRO A 879 8.51 23.90 -16.43
C PRO A 879 8.14 22.59 -15.71
N THR A 880 7.34 21.72 -16.33
CA THR A 880 6.70 20.57 -15.68
C THR A 880 7.16 19.25 -16.29
N PHE A 881 7.79 18.41 -15.45
CA PHE A 881 8.07 16.99 -15.73
C PHE A 881 7.12 16.12 -14.91
N CYS A 882 6.58 15.04 -15.48
CA CYS A 882 5.80 14.07 -14.72
C CYS A 882 6.32 12.64 -14.84
N PHE A 883 6.51 11.99 -13.70
CA PHE A 883 6.63 10.54 -13.58
C PHE A 883 5.23 9.92 -13.63
N THR A 884 5.05 8.76 -14.25
CA THR A 884 3.77 8.03 -14.22
C THR A 884 3.99 6.52 -14.25
N THR A 885 2.97 5.76 -13.87
CA THR A 885 3.00 4.28 -13.86
C THR A 885 2.16 3.64 -14.98
N ASN A 886 1.31 4.42 -15.66
CA ASN A 886 0.42 3.92 -16.70
C ASN A 886 1.09 3.89 -18.08
N LYS A 887 0.97 2.78 -18.79
CA LYS A 887 1.40 2.65 -20.20
C LYS A 887 0.40 3.32 -21.13
N TYR A 888 0.87 3.74 -22.31
CA TYR A 888 0.03 4.35 -23.34
C TYR A 888 -0.54 3.25 -24.26
N THR A 889 -1.56 2.54 -23.77
CA THR A 889 -2.22 1.42 -24.45
C THR A 889 -3.73 1.44 -24.22
N ARG A 890 -4.51 0.95 -25.19
CA ARG A 890 -5.98 0.84 -25.06
C ARG A 890 -6.43 -0.10 -23.93
N LYS A 891 -5.60 -1.10 -23.60
CA LYS A 891 -5.85 -2.01 -22.46
C LYS A 891 -5.81 -1.25 -21.13
N GLU A 892 -4.73 -0.53 -20.84
CA GLU A 892 -4.59 0.19 -19.56
C GLU A 892 -5.47 1.45 -19.45
N MET A 893 -5.88 2.03 -20.59
CA MET A 893 -6.94 3.04 -20.62
C MET A 893 -8.24 2.56 -19.96
N LEU A 894 -8.69 1.34 -20.30
CA LEU A 894 -10.01 0.83 -19.92
C LEU A 894 -10.03 0.00 -18.63
N SER A 895 -8.90 -0.50 -18.16
CA SER A 895 -8.87 -1.50 -17.09
C SER A 895 -7.78 -1.33 -16.03
N ALA A 896 -6.97 -0.27 -16.07
CA ALA A 896 -5.89 -0.05 -15.11
C ALA A 896 -6.09 1.20 -14.25
N ALA A 897 -5.77 1.09 -12.96
CA ALA A 897 -5.59 2.21 -12.06
C ALA A 897 -4.12 2.69 -12.08
N GLY A 898 -3.85 3.88 -11.56
CA GLY A 898 -2.47 4.39 -11.49
C GLY A 898 -2.36 5.89 -11.25
N VAL A 899 -1.12 6.39 -11.33
CA VAL A 899 -0.74 7.75 -10.92
C VAL A 899 0.15 8.45 -11.93
N ALA A 900 0.09 9.77 -11.92
CA ALA A 900 1.09 10.66 -12.48
C ALA A 900 1.46 11.73 -11.43
N ILE A 901 2.76 11.90 -11.18
CA ILE A 901 3.35 12.83 -10.21
C ILE A 901 4.13 13.86 -11.00
N CYS A 902 3.63 15.09 -11.03
CA CYS A 902 4.13 16.19 -11.84
C CYS A 902 4.89 17.20 -10.98
N LEU A 903 6.19 17.36 -11.23
CA LEU A 903 7.08 18.30 -10.55
C LEU A 903 7.26 19.56 -11.40
N GLN A 904 7.04 20.72 -10.78
CA GLN A 904 7.30 22.02 -11.39
C GLN A 904 8.77 22.42 -11.18
N GLN A 905 9.66 21.86 -12.01
CA GLN A 905 11.10 22.10 -11.97
C GLN A 905 11.68 22.30 -13.39
N PHE A 906 12.20 23.50 -13.66
CA PHE A 906 12.62 23.95 -14.98
C PHE A 906 13.78 23.15 -15.60
N GLN A 907 14.82 22.86 -14.81
CA GLN A 907 16.03 22.16 -15.28
C GLN A 907 15.72 20.71 -15.64
N LEU A 908 14.98 20.00 -14.80
CA LEU A 908 14.51 18.63 -15.03
C LEU A 908 13.61 18.56 -16.27
N SER A 909 12.67 19.50 -16.41
CA SER A 909 11.86 19.64 -17.63
C SER A 909 12.74 19.86 -18.86
N THR A 910 13.78 20.69 -18.79
CA THR A 910 14.70 20.97 -19.91
C THR A 910 15.55 19.75 -20.30
N ILE A 911 16.05 18.99 -19.33
CA ILE A 911 16.77 17.73 -19.58
C ILE A 911 15.86 16.76 -20.32
N PHE A 912 14.66 16.48 -19.78
CA PHE A 912 13.72 15.56 -20.41
C PHE A 912 13.14 16.10 -21.73
N ALA A 913 13.03 17.43 -21.92
CA ALA A 913 12.68 18.05 -23.19
C ALA A 913 13.72 17.84 -24.28
N THR A 914 15.00 17.72 -23.91
CA THR A 914 16.11 17.37 -24.80
C THR A 914 16.04 15.89 -25.19
N ILE A 915 15.79 15.01 -24.22
CA ILE A 915 15.56 13.57 -24.46
C ILE A 915 14.33 13.37 -25.37
N ALA A 916 13.28 14.17 -25.17
CA ALA A 916 12.02 14.16 -25.93
C ALA A 916 12.04 14.99 -27.22
N ALA A 917 13.20 15.48 -27.69
CA ALA A 917 13.27 16.41 -28.83
C ALA A 917 12.68 15.82 -30.12
N ASN A 918 12.91 14.53 -30.37
CA ASN A 918 12.34 13.81 -31.50
C ASN A 918 11.03 13.13 -31.10
N VAL A 919 9.95 13.39 -31.83
CA VAL A 919 8.64 12.73 -31.66
C VAL A 919 8.29 11.92 -32.90
N ILE A 920 7.40 10.93 -32.75
CA ILE A 920 6.80 10.21 -33.88
C ILE A 920 5.93 11.22 -34.63
N PRO A 921 6.19 11.47 -35.94
CA PRO A 921 5.41 12.42 -36.74
C PRO A 921 3.92 12.09 -36.72
N CYS A 922 3.10 13.12 -36.92
CA CYS A 922 1.70 12.92 -37.21
C CYS A 922 1.57 12.04 -38.47
N PRO A 923 0.77 10.96 -38.46
CA PRO A 923 0.53 10.13 -39.65
C PRO A 923 -0.22 10.91 -40.77
N TYR A 924 -0.69 12.11 -40.43
CA TYR A 924 -1.39 13.02 -41.31
C TYR A 924 -0.77 14.42 -41.13
N GLU A 925 0.09 14.85 -42.05
CA GLU A 925 0.33 16.28 -42.21
C GLU A 925 -0.99 16.93 -42.62
N THR A 926 -1.38 17.98 -41.89
CA THR A 926 -2.54 18.79 -42.19
C THR A 926 -2.12 19.94 -43.09
N THR A 927 -2.79 20.07 -44.23
CA THR A 927 -2.84 21.33 -44.98
C THR A 927 -3.36 22.46 -44.08
N PRO A 928 -2.97 23.73 -44.30
CA PRO A 928 -3.41 24.85 -43.48
C PRO A 928 -4.94 24.92 -43.34
N GLY A 929 -5.41 25.23 -42.13
CA GLY A 929 -6.84 25.39 -41.85
C GLY A 929 -7.50 26.46 -42.71
N TYR A 930 -8.62 26.11 -43.35
CA TYR A 930 -9.37 27.01 -44.22
C TYR A 930 -10.38 27.82 -43.40
N VAL A 931 -10.18 29.14 -43.30
CA VAL A 931 -11.00 30.04 -42.45
C VAL A 931 -12.27 30.56 -43.12
N THR A 932 -12.44 30.37 -44.42
CA THR A 932 -13.68 30.69 -45.14
C THR A 932 -14.63 29.50 -45.06
N ALA A 933 -15.83 29.72 -44.50
CA ALA A 933 -16.83 28.68 -44.39
C ALA A 933 -17.44 28.33 -45.76
N LYS A 934 -17.82 27.07 -45.95
CA LYS A 934 -18.75 26.68 -47.01
C LYS A 934 -20.18 26.80 -46.50
N ILE A 935 -21.05 27.47 -47.26
CA ILE A 935 -22.47 27.67 -46.95
C ILE A 935 -23.38 27.07 -48.03
N SER A 936 -24.55 26.59 -47.63
CA SER A 936 -25.62 26.13 -48.52
C SER A 936 -26.96 26.33 -47.82
N ASN A 937 -28.06 26.50 -48.57
CA ASN A 937 -29.38 26.73 -48.01
C ASN A 937 -30.49 26.07 -48.85
N ALA A 938 -31.73 26.10 -48.36
CA ALA A 938 -32.86 25.41 -49.00
C ALA A 938 -33.25 25.94 -50.40
N MET A 939 -32.75 27.10 -50.82
CA MET A 939 -32.95 27.68 -52.15
C MET A 939 -31.68 27.76 -53.00
N ASN A 940 -30.49 27.56 -52.42
CA ASN A 940 -29.20 27.61 -53.11
C ASN A 940 -28.32 26.40 -52.74
N VAL A 941 -28.22 25.47 -53.69
CA VAL A 941 -27.40 24.26 -53.67
C VAL A 941 -26.71 24.22 -55.04
N PRO A 942 -25.38 24.12 -55.16
CA PRO A 942 -24.42 23.49 -54.25
C PRO A 942 -23.92 24.39 -53.09
N TRP A 943 -22.97 23.85 -52.32
CA TRP A 943 -22.15 24.61 -51.38
C TRP A 943 -21.35 25.70 -52.11
N THR A 944 -21.20 26.86 -51.48
CA THR A 944 -20.39 27.99 -51.96
C THR A 944 -19.54 28.54 -50.82
N ASP A 945 -18.45 29.24 -51.12
CA ASP A 945 -17.72 30.00 -50.08
C ASP A 945 -18.58 31.15 -49.53
N ASP A 946 -18.45 31.39 -48.22
CA ASP A 946 -19.02 32.55 -47.52
C ASP A 946 -18.32 33.86 -47.97
N ALA A 947 -19.01 34.99 -47.85
CA ALA A 947 -18.55 36.27 -48.41
C ALA A 947 -17.33 36.88 -47.68
N ALA A 948 -16.98 36.38 -46.49
CA ALA A 948 -15.78 36.74 -45.75
C ALA A 948 -15.26 35.53 -44.93
N PRO A 949 -13.98 35.50 -44.53
CA PRO A 949 -13.47 34.49 -43.61
C PRO A 949 -14.06 34.69 -42.21
N LEU A 950 -14.20 33.60 -41.44
CA LEU A 950 -14.75 33.62 -40.07
C LEU A 950 -13.89 34.42 -39.08
N THR A 951 -12.65 34.73 -39.43
CA THR A 951 -11.76 35.63 -38.67
C THR A 951 -12.05 37.12 -38.88
N SER A 952 -12.88 37.48 -39.87
CA SER A 952 -13.43 38.83 -40.02
C SER A 952 -14.42 39.13 -38.90
N ASP A 953 -14.57 40.38 -38.49
CA ASP A 953 -15.56 40.79 -37.48
C ASP A 953 -16.98 40.89 -38.05
N ARG A 954 -17.10 41.04 -39.38
CA ARG A 954 -18.34 41.19 -40.13
C ARG A 954 -18.26 40.55 -41.52
N GLY A 955 -19.40 40.47 -42.20
CA GLY A 955 -19.50 40.15 -43.63
C GLY A 955 -19.68 38.66 -43.97
N HIS A 956 -19.49 37.75 -43.01
CA HIS A 956 -19.77 36.32 -43.17
C HIS A 956 -21.11 35.92 -42.51
N ALA A 957 -21.71 34.83 -42.96
CA ALA A 957 -23.08 34.42 -42.60
C ALA A 957 -23.30 34.27 -41.09
N LEU A 958 -22.32 33.74 -40.34
CA LEU A 958 -22.45 33.59 -38.88
C LEU A 958 -22.52 34.93 -38.12
N ALA A 959 -21.73 35.94 -38.48
CA ALA A 959 -21.79 37.25 -37.83
C ALA A 959 -23.10 37.96 -38.15
N LEU A 960 -23.57 37.85 -39.40
CA LEU A 960 -24.88 38.38 -39.81
C LEU A 960 -26.04 37.70 -39.07
N THR A 961 -25.98 36.38 -38.87
CA THR A 961 -27.01 35.60 -38.17
C THR A 961 -27.05 35.93 -36.66
N LEU A 962 -25.89 36.17 -36.06
CA LEU A 962 -25.72 36.38 -34.62
C LEU A 962 -25.54 37.85 -34.22
N ASP A 963 -25.77 38.81 -35.11
CA ASP A 963 -25.57 40.26 -34.84
C ASP A 963 -26.33 40.73 -33.58
N SER A 964 -27.61 40.35 -33.46
CA SER A 964 -28.43 40.61 -32.27
C SER A 964 -27.97 39.88 -30.99
N TRP A 965 -27.12 38.86 -31.10
CA TRP A 965 -26.51 38.16 -29.97
C TRP A 965 -25.15 38.75 -29.55
N LEU A 966 -24.44 39.38 -30.48
CA LEU A 966 -23.16 40.08 -30.23
C LEU A 966 -23.34 41.40 -29.47
N MET A 967 -24.55 41.97 -29.50
CA MET A 967 -24.91 43.19 -28.78
C MET A 967 -25.71 42.90 -27.49
N PRO A 968 -25.77 43.84 -26.53
CA PRO A 968 -26.75 43.78 -25.45
C PRO A 968 -28.17 43.68 -26.01
N LEU A 969 -28.95 42.72 -25.50
CA LEU A 969 -30.29 42.43 -26.00
C LEU A 969 -31.22 43.63 -25.81
N THR A 970 -31.95 43.99 -26.86
CA THR A 970 -32.99 45.03 -26.81
C THR A 970 -34.24 44.51 -26.10
N SER A 971 -35.08 45.42 -25.60
CA SER A 971 -36.34 45.11 -24.90
C SER A 971 -37.36 44.32 -25.72
N ASN A 972 -37.10 44.10 -27.01
CA ASN A 972 -37.99 43.43 -27.95
C ASN A 972 -37.54 41.99 -28.27
N LEU A 973 -36.42 41.53 -27.67
CA LEU A 973 -35.84 40.21 -27.92
C LEU A 973 -35.64 39.43 -26.61
N SER A 974 -35.88 38.12 -26.69
CA SER A 974 -35.56 37.13 -25.66
C SER A 974 -34.59 36.09 -26.24
N ALA A 975 -33.67 35.57 -25.42
CA ALA A 975 -32.66 34.63 -25.88
C ALA A 975 -32.20 33.59 -24.84
N LEU A 976 -31.70 32.47 -25.32
CA LEU A 976 -31.18 31.33 -24.54
C LEU A 976 -29.90 30.79 -25.20
N GLY A 977 -28.81 30.68 -24.45
CA GLY A 977 -27.57 30.00 -24.86
C GLY A 977 -27.39 28.70 -24.09
N TYR A 978 -27.16 27.60 -24.81
CA TYR A 978 -26.93 26.28 -24.21
C TYR A 978 -25.72 25.58 -24.83
N SER A 979 -24.92 24.88 -24.03
CA SER A 979 -23.72 24.18 -24.51
C SER A 979 -23.27 23.12 -23.51
N ASN A 980 -22.65 22.04 -24.01
CA ASN A 980 -21.86 21.14 -23.16
C ASN A 980 -20.43 21.67 -22.86
N GLU A 981 -19.99 22.68 -23.61
CA GLU A 981 -18.69 23.37 -23.48
C GLU A 981 -18.88 24.88 -23.71
N PRO A 982 -19.46 25.61 -22.74
CA PRO A 982 -19.78 27.04 -22.87
C PRO A 982 -18.52 27.93 -22.89
N PRO A 983 -18.61 29.17 -23.40
CA PRO A 983 -17.45 30.03 -23.66
C PRO A 983 -16.62 30.39 -22.42
N TYR A 984 -17.23 30.50 -21.23
CA TYR A 984 -16.56 30.98 -20.01
C TYR A 984 -16.41 29.96 -18.88
N LEU A 985 -17.06 28.79 -18.96
CA LEU A 985 -17.08 27.83 -17.85
C LEU A 985 -16.19 26.62 -18.20
N SER A 986 -15.02 26.55 -17.58
CA SER A 986 -14.10 25.43 -17.70
C SER A 986 -14.41 24.32 -16.70
N GLY A 987 -14.13 23.06 -17.05
CA GLY A 987 -14.22 21.92 -16.13
C GLY A 987 -15.62 21.33 -15.91
N ILE A 988 -16.68 21.92 -16.46
CA ILE A 988 -18.04 21.35 -16.36
C ILE A 988 -18.12 20.01 -17.09
N LYS A 989 -18.53 18.96 -16.38
CA LYS A 989 -18.76 17.62 -16.94
C LYS A 989 -20.25 17.37 -17.13
N THR A 990 -20.74 17.57 -18.35
CA THR A 990 -22.11 17.19 -18.72
C THR A 990 -22.13 15.80 -19.36
N GLN A 991 -23.30 15.15 -19.37
CA GLN A 991 -23.52 13.91 -20.12
C GLN A 991 -24.14 14.18 -21.51
N SER A 992 -24.04 15.44 -21.96
CA SER A 992 -24.60 15.96 -23.20
C SER A 992 -23.50 16.35 -24.20
N THR A 993 -23.87 16.45 -25.47
CA THR A 993 -22.99 16.84 -26.58
C THR A 993 -23.50 18.06 -27.35
N VAL A 994 -24.64 18.63 -26.93
CA VAL A 994 -25.41 19.59 -27.74
C VAL A 994 -25.02 21.02 -27.41
N LYS A 995 -25.03 21.89 -28.43
CA LYS A 995 -24.72 23.30 -28.32
C LYS A 995 -25.61 24.13 -29.24
N GLY A 996 -25.94 25.34 -28.83
CA GLY A 996 -26.76 26.24 -29.63
C GLY A 996 -27.21 27.52 -28.93
N ILE A 997 -27.88 28.34 -29.72
CA ILE A 997 -28.49 29.61 -29.33
C ILE A 997 -29.93 29.60 -29.86
N ILE A 998 -30.87 30.09 -29.04
CA ILE A 998 -32.23 30.41 -29.45
C ILE A 998 -32.42 31.90 -29.21
N MET A 999 -32.98 32.61 -30.20
CA MET A 999 -33.48 33.98 -30.02
C MET A 999 -34.91 34.07 -30.53
N MET A 1000 -35.76 34.86 -29.88
CA MET A 1000 -37.16 35.06 -30.25
C MET A 1000 -37.57 36.51 -30.06
N SER A 1001 -38.49 36.98 -30.90
CA SER A 1001 -39.14 38.27 -30.75
C SER A 1001 -40.17 38.24 -29.62
N ASN A 1002 -40.18 39.29 -28.78
CA ASN A 1002 -41.11 39.42 -27.66
C ASN A 1002 -42.57 39.61 -28.11
N ASN A 1003 -42.82 39.89 -29.40
CA ASN A 1003 -44.16 39.85 -29.99
C ASN A 1003 -44.69 38.42 -30.24
N GLY A 1004 -43.90 37.38 -29.97
CA GLY A 1004 -44.31 35.97 -30.06
C GLY A 1004 -44.48 35.42 -31.49
N GLN A 1005 -44.07 36.16 -32.53
CA GLN A 1005 -44.27 35.73 -33.93
C GLN A 1005 -43.11 34.89 -34.46
N SER A 1006 -41.88 35.40 -34.39
CA SER A 1006 -40.68 34.80 -34.99
C SER A 1006 -39.58 34.48 -33.97
N ALA A 1007 -38.80 33.47 -34.30
CA ALA A 1007 -37.61 33.04 -33.58
C ALA A 1007 -36.61 32.39 -34.54
N PHE A 1008 -35.34 32.29 -34.13
CA PHE A 1008 -34.38 31.41 -34.77
C PHE A 1008 -33.76 30.44 -33.76
N TRP A 1009 -33.40 29.27 -34.28
CA TRP A 1009 -32.69 28.23 -33.56
C TRP A 1009 -31.39 27.92 -34.30
N PHE A 1010 -30.28 28.18 -33.63
CA PHE A 1010 -28.92 27.97 -34.12
C PHE A 1010 -28.29 26.80 -33.35
N VAL A 1011 -27.87 25.76 -34.07
CA VAL A 1011 -27.25 24.54 -33.52
C VAL A 1011 -25.85 24.40 -34.10
N HIS A 1012 -24.84 24.08 -33.29
CA HIS A 1012 -23.44 24.02 -33.76
C HIS A 1012 -22.58 22.97 -33.06
N THR A 1013 -21.42 22.68 -33.63
CA THR A 1013 -20.40 21.81 -33.00
C THR A 1013 -19.25 22.57 -32.32
N PHE A 1014 -19.10 23.89 -32.56
CA PHE A 1014 -18.02 24.73 -32.02
C PHE A 1014 -17.88 24.66 -30.49
N SER A 1015 -16.67 24.41 -29.98
CA SER A 1015 -16.39 24.36 -28.53
C SER A 1015 -15.95 25.72 -27.99
N ARG A 1016 -16.41 26.08 -26.78
CA ARG A 1016 -16.14 27.38 -26.11
C ARG A 1016 -16.52 28.61 -26.95
N PHE A 1017 -17.62 28.50 -27.70
CA PHE A 1017 -18.19 29.50 -28.60
C PHE A 1017 -19.68 29.66 -28.25
N LEU A 1018 -20.33 30.83 -28.26
CA LEU A 1018 -19.88 32.23 -28.35
C LEU A 1018 -20.70 32.99 -27.28
N ALA A 1019 -20.10 33.91 -26.54
CA ALA A 1019 -20.82 34.62 -25.47
C ALA A 1019 -21.79 35.68 -26.02
N ASN A 1020 -22.80 36.04 -25.22
CA ASN A 1020 -23.69 37.16 -25.53
C ASN A 1020 -22.99 38.51 -25.21
N ALA A 1021 -23.38 39.57 -25.93
CA ALA A 1021 -22.94 40.96 -25.69
C ALA A 1021 -21.41 41.16 -25.74
N VAL A 1022 -20.71 40.41 -26.59
CA VAL A 1022 -19.29 40.61 -26.89
C VAL A 1022 -19.07 40.72 -28.40
N ALA A 1023 -18.03 41.45 -28.79
CA ALA A 1023 -17.61 41.56 -30.18
C ALA A 1023 -17.27 40.19 -30.78
N TRP A 1024 -17.49 40.05 -32.10
CA TRP A 1024 -17.20 38.80 -32.81
C TRP A 1024 -15.73 38.43 -32.66
N THR A 1025 -15.49 37.19 -32.21
CA THR A 1025 -14.14 36.63 -32.04
C THR A 1025 -14.13 35.17 -32.47
N TRP A 1026 -13.30 34.82 -33.44
CA TRP A 1026 -13.11 33.44 -33.86
C TRP A 1026 -11.98 32.78 -33.05
N PRO A 1027 -12.24 31.73 -32.26
CA PRO A 1027 -11.21 31.07 -31.48
C PRO A 1027 -10.22 30.34 -32.40
N SER A 1028 -8.95 30.74 -32.38
CA SER A 1028 -7.89 30.14 -33.24
C SER A 1028 -7.67 28.63 -33.07
N ALA A 1029 -8.23 28.02 -32.01
CA ALA A 1029 -8.26 26.57 -31.84
C ALA A 1029 -9.18 25.87 -32.86
N LEU A 1030 -10.31 26.49 -33.21
CA LEU A 1030 -11.31 25.95 -34.15
C LEU A 1030 -10.88 26.10 -35.62
N THR A 1031 -9.75 26.75 -35.91
CA THR A 1031 -9.25 26.95 -37.28
C THR A 1031 -8.61 25.68 -37.87
N GLU A 1032 -8.05 24.80 -37.04
CA GLU A 1032 -7.44 23.53 -37.46
C GLU A 1032 -8.46 22.36 -37.45
N GLU A 1033 -9.71 22.64 -37.07
CA GLU A 1033 -10.75 21.67 -36.76
C GLU A 1033 -11.97 21.85 -37.70
N GLY A 1034 -12.48 20.76 -38.26
CA GLY A 1034 -13.73 20.81 -39.04
C GLY A 1034 -14.94 21.00 -38.13
N HIS A 1035 -15.88 21.86 -38.51
CA HIS A 1035 -17.08 22.13 -37.73
C HIS A 1035 -18.30 22.36 -38.61
N MET A 1036 -19.49 22.27 -38.00
CA MET A 1036 -20.77 22.50 -38.67
C MET A 1036 -21.69 23.30 -37.76
N ALA A 1037 -22.51 24.15 -38.39
CA ALA A 1037 -23.63 24.82 -37.76
C ALA A 1037 -24.85 24.81 -38.68
N VAL A 1038 -26.05 24.86 -38.09
CA VAL A 1038 -27.34 24.91 -38.76
C VAL A 1038 -28.16 26.01 -38.13
N CYS A 1039 -28.65 26.96 -38.93
CA CYS A 1039 -29.58 28.00 -38.51
C CYS A 1039 -30.98 27.72 -39.10
N MET A 1040 -32.01 27.81 -38.27
CA MET A 1040 -33.40 27.56 -38.64
C MET A 1040 -34.30 28.67 -38.12
N GLU A 1041 -35.09 29.29 -38.99
CA GLU A 1041 -36.16 30.21 -38.59
C GLU A 1041 -37.42 29.40 -38.21
N VAL A 1042 -38.00 29.67 -37.04
CA VAL A 1042 -39.13 28.92 -36.45
C VAL A 1042 -40.12 29.89 -35.78
N SER A 1043 -41.36 29.47 -35.54
CA SER A 1043 -42.29 30.29 -34.74
C SER A 1043 -41.85 30.33 -33.27
N ALA A 1044 -42.05 31.45 -32.58
CA ALA A 1044 -41.81 31.50 -31.13
C ALA A 1044 -42.70 30.51 -30.34
N THR A 1045 -43.86 30.13 -30.88
CA THR A 1045 -44.73 29.08 -30.30
C THR A 1045 -44.10 27.69 -30.34
N THR A 1046 -43.20 27.44 -31.30
CA THR A 1046 -42.46 26.18 -31.48
C THR A 1046 -41.34 25.99 -30.45
N ILE A 1047 -40.93 27.05 -29.75
CA ILE A 1047 -39.82 27.00 -28.78
C ILE A 1047 -40.11 26.05 -27.61
N GLN A 1048 -41.37 25.91 -27.16
CA GLN A 1048 -41.71 24.92 -26.15
C GLN A 1048 -41.41 23.48 -26.61
N SER A 1049 -41.67 23.15 -27.88
CA SER A 1049 -41.34 21.85 -28.46
C SER A 1049 -39.83 21.59 -28.48
N ILE A 1050 -39.04 22.63 -28.79
CA ILE A 1050 -37.57 22.56 -28.75
C ILE A 1050 -37.08 22.42 -27.30
N ALA A 1051 -37.69 23.13 -26.33
CA ALA A 1051 -37.38 23.01 -24.91
C ALA A 1051 -37.66 21.62 -24.33
N THR A 1052 -38.72 20.94 -24.78
CA THR A 1052 -38.95 19.52 -24.47
C THR A 1052 -37.79 18.66 -24.97
N SER A 1053 -37.39 18.81 -26.23
CA SER A 1053 -36.24 18.07 -26.77
C SER A 1053 -34.94 18.38 -26.02
N LEU A 1054 -34.67 19.64 -25.66
CA LEU A 1054 -33.50 20.05 -24.87
C LEU A 1054 -33.53 19.49 -23.43
N THR A 1055 -34.71 19.37 -22.81
CA THR A 1055 -34.89 18.67 -21.52
C THR A 1055 -34.43 17.22 -21.62
N TYR A 1056 -34.82 16.55 -22.69
CA TYR A 1056 -34.31 15.23 -23.04
C TYR A 1056 -32.86 15.25 -23.53
N GLN A 1057 -32.12 16.36 -23.61
CA GLN A 1057 -30.70 16.37 -23.99
C GLN A 1057 -29.77 16.79 -22.84
N GLN A 1058 -30.30 17.40 -21.78
CA GLN A 1058 -29.58 17.87 -20.59
C GLN A 1058 -28.32 18.72 -20.88
N PRO A 1059 -28.37 19.75 -21.75
CA PRO A 1059 -27.28 20.72 -21.88
C PRO A 1059 -27.16 21.60 -20.63
N VAL A 1060 -26.04 22.32 -20.51
CA VAL A 1060 -25.95 23.44 -19.57
C VAL A 1060 -26.45 24.70 -20.26
N ILE A 1061 -27.44 25.34 -19.64
CA ILE A 1061 -27.84 26.71 -19.98
C ILE A 1061 -26.77 27.64 -19.41
N TYR A 1062 -26.06 28.36 -20.28
CA TYR A 1062 -24.99 29.29 -19.88
C TYR A 1062 -25.41 30.76 -20.00
N PHE A 1063 -26.54 31.03 -20.65
CA PHE A 1063 -27.12 32.36 -20.78
C PHE A 1063 -28.64 32.23 -20.95
N SER A 1064 -29.41 33.09 -20.29
CA SER A 1064 -30.86 33.21 -20.51
C SER A 1064 -31.33 34.62 -20.19
N ASN A 1065 -32.11 35.21 -21.10
CA ASN A 1065 -32.85 36.44 -20.87
C ASN A 1065 -34.22 36.28 -21.56
N ILE A 1066 -35.27 36.03 -20.78
CA ILE A 1066 -36.63 35.76 -21.28
C ILE A 1066 -37.58 36.81 -20.71
N ASP A 1067 -38.20 37.58 -21.60
CA ASP A 1067 -39.15 38.63 -21.27
C ASP A 1067 -40.30 38.10 -20.40
N VAL A 1068 -40.67 38.86 -19.37
CA VAL A 1068 -41.67 38.50 -18.37
C VAL A 1068 -43.04 38.21 -19.00
N ALA A 1069 -43.40 38.89 -20.09
CA ALA A 1069 -44.65 38.63 -20.82
C ALA A 1069 -44.65 37.28 -21.56
N LEU A 1070 -43.49 36.75 -21.95
CA LEU A 1070 -43.38 35.44 -22.59
C LEU A 1070 -43.39 34.29 -21.57
N GLN A 1071 -42.91 34.49 -20.34
CA GLN A 1071 -42.74 33.40 -19.36
C GLN A 1071 -44.02 32.56 -19.11
N PRO A 1072 -45.23 33.14 -18.96
CA PRO A 1072 -46.47 32.37 -18.80
C PRO A 1072 -46.82 31.51 -20.01
N THR A 1073 -46.37 31.89 -21.21
CA THR A 1073 -46.62 31.16 -22.46
C THR A 1073 -45.47 30.21 -22.85
N GLN A 1074 -44.38 30.19 -22.08
CA GLN A 1074 -43.15 29.42 -22.34
C GLN A 1074 -42.77 28.53 -21.13
N VAL A 1075 -43.76 27.95 -20.45
CA VAL A 1075 -43.57 27.18 -19.20
C VAL A 1075 -42.50 26.08 -19.32
N THR A 1076 -42.48 25.31 -20.41
CA THR A 1076 -41.48 24.25 -20.62
C THR A 1076 -40.06 24.81 -20.76
N LEU A 1077 -39.91 25.98 -21.40
CA LEU A 1077 -38.62 26.68 -21.52
C LEU A 1077 -38.14 27.17 -20.15
N MET A 1078 -39.02 27.73 -19.34
CA MET A 1078 -38.69 28.18 -17.98
C MET A 1078 -38.34 27.01 -17.06
N ASN A 1079 -39.01 25.87 -17.17
CA ASN A 1079 -38.68 24.65 -16.41
C ASN A 1079 -37.32 24.04 -16.81
N LEU A 1080 -36.91 24.20 -18.08
CA LEU A 1080 -35.57 23.86 -18.55
C LEU A 1080 -34.51 24.81 -17.98
N ILE A 1081 -34.73 26.13 -18.07
CA ILE A 1081 -33.82 27.18 -17.56
C ILE A 1081 -33.59 27.03 -16.05
N ASN A 1082 -34.68 26.85 -15.29
CA ASN A 1082 -34.64 26.74 -13.83
C ASN A 1082 -34.22 25.35 -13.31
N GLY A 1083 -33.96 24.38 -14.21
CA GLY A 1083 -33.55 23.02 -13.82
C GLY A 1083 -34.64 22.16 -13.15
N PHE A 1084 -35.91 22.57 -13.21
CA PHE A 1084 -37.04 21.85 -12.63
C PHE A 1084 -37.46 20.60 -13.42
N SER A 1085 -37.08 20.52 -14.70
CA SER A 1085 -37.42 19.38 -15.57
C SER A 1085 -36.54 18.15 -15.31
N LYS A 1086 -37.06 17.15 -14.57
CA LYS A 1086 -36.44 15.83 -14.41
C LYS A 1086 -37.32 14.71 -14.98
N ILE A 1087 -36.82 14.01 -15.99
CA ILE A 1087 -37.45 12.80 -16.51
C ILE A 1087 -36.99 11.60 -15.66
N THR A 1088 -37.93 10.95 -14.96
CA THR A 1088 -37.67 9.84 -14.03
C THR A 1088 -38.24 8.50 -14.51
N SER A 1089 -39.09 8.51 -15.54
CA SER A 1089 -39.76 7.34 -16.11
C SER A 1089 -39.40 7.10 -17.58
N SER A 1090 -39.54 5.86 -18.02
CA SER A 1090 -39.35 5.44 -19.42
C SER A 1090 -40.57 5.87 -20.27
N PRO A 1091 -40.42 6.28 -21.54
CA PRO A 1091 -39.20 6.25 -22.36
C PRO A 1091 -38.18 7.36 -22.06
N PHE A 1092 -36.91 6.98 -21.95
CA PHE A 1092 -35.79 7.90 -21.69
C PHE A 1092 -35.19 8.57 -22.95
N TRP A 1093 -36.00 8.74 -23.99
CA TRP A 1093 -35.65 9.35 -25.29
C TRP A 1093 -36.94 9.99 -25.85
N HIS A 1094 -36.80 10.98 -26.75
CA HIS A 1094 -37.95 11.73 -27.29
C HIS A 1094 -37.82 11.95 -28.80
N LEU A 1095 -38.95 12.11 -29.49
CA LEU A 1095 -39.04 12.57 -30.88
C LEU A 1095 -40.04 13.73 -30.93
N GLN A 1096 -39.60 14.85 -31.49
CA GLN A 1096 -40.41 16.02 -31.72
C GLN A 1096 -40.34 16.44 -33.19
N THR A 1097 -41.47 16.68 -33.84
CA THR A 1097 -41.50 17.29 -35.18
C THR A 1097 -41.89 18.76 -35.07
N ILE A 1098 -41.25 19.60 -35.86
CA ILE A 1098 -41.53 21.03 -36.04
C ILE A 1098 -41.42 21.40 -37.54
N THR A 1099 -41.77 22.64 -37.90
CA THR A 1099 -41.63 23.17 -39.27
C THR A 1099 -40.99 24.55 -39.22
N THR A 1100 -40.16 24.88 -40.22
CA THR A 1100 -39.59 26.24 -40.34
C THR A 1100 -40.65 27.30 -40.68
N LEU A 1101 -40.40 28.56 -40.29
CA LEU A 1101 -41.34 29.67 -40.46
C LEU A 1101 -41.37 30.27 -41.89
N SER A 1102 -40.43 29.88 -42.75
CA SER A 1102 -40.19 30.52 -44.06
C SER A 1102 -41.45 30.62 -44.93
N SER A 1103 -41.74 31.83 -45.39
CA SER A 1103 -42.90 32.16 -46.23
C SER A 1103 -42.88 31.58 -47.65
N GLY A 1104 -41.74 31.07 -48.11
CA GLY A 1104 -41.57 30.51 -49.46
C GLY A 1104 -41.59 28.99 -49.54
N MET A 1105 -40.93 28.30 -48.60
CA MET A 1105 -40.78 26.84 -48.57
C MET A 1105 -40.63 26.33 -47.13
N PRO A 1106 -41.74 25.97 -46.44
CA PRO A 1106 -41.68 25.38 -45.10
C PRO A 1106 -41.01 24.00 -45.12
N VAL A 1107 -39.98 23.80 -44.29
CA VAL A 1107 -39.22 22.55 -44.19
C VAL A 1107 -39.60 21.82 -42.90
N PRO A 1108 -40.13 20.59 -42.96
CA PRO A 1108 -40.30 19.72 -41.81
C PRO A 1108 -38.95 19.35 -41.18
N ILE A 1109 -38.90 19.41 -39.85
CA ILE A 1109 -37.73 19.08 -39.03
C ILE A 1109 -38.14 18.06 -37.97
N SER A 1110 -37.46 16.92 -37.93
CA SER A 1110 -37.58 15.91 -36.87
C SER A 1110 -36.40 15.99 -35.92
N ILE A 1111 -36.68 16.22 -34.64
CA ILE A 1111 -35.72 16.34 -33.54
C ILE A 1111 -35.75 15.07 -32.70
N TYR A 1112 -34.68 14.27 -32.78
CA TYR A 1112 -34.48 13.07 -31.96
C TYR A 1112 -33.67 13.43 -30.70
N SER A 1113 -34.00 12.88 -29.51
CA SER A 1113 -33.44 13.32 -28.20
C SER A 1113 -33.32 12.21 -27.13
N LYS A 1114 -32.61 12.49 -26.02
CA LYS A 1114 -31.60 11.57 -25.42
C LYS A 1114 -31.26 11.73 -23.93
N LEU A 1115 -31.71 10.82 -23.06
CA LEU A 1115 -31.09 10.71 -21.75
C LEU A 1115 -29.93 9.71 -21.78
N SER A 1116 -28.87 10.01 -21.04
CA SER A 1116 -27.71 9.12 -20.86
C SER A 1116 -28.12 7.79 -20.20
N MET A 1117 -28.98 7.88 -19.17
CA MET A 1117 -29.53 6.75 -18.40
C MET A 1117 -30.29 5.74 -19.27
N ALA A 1118 -30.72 6.16 -20.46
CA ALA A 1118 -31.36 5.27 -21.42
C ALA A 1118 -30.43 4.09 -21.82
N ARG A 1119 -29.09 4.27 -21.76
CA ARG A 1119 -28.06 3.26 -22.14
C ARG A 1119 -28.16 2.82 -23.60
N LEU A 1120 -28.09 3.82 -24.47
CA LEU A 1120 -28.62 3.78 -25.83
C LEU A 1120 -27.65 4.46 -26.84
N GLU A 1121 -27.07 3.75 -27.82
CA GLU A 1121 -26.16 4.21 -28.91
C GLU A 1121 -26.85 4.90 -30.11
N PHE A 1122 -26.70 6.20 -30.30
CA PHE A 1122 -27.62 6.98 -31.14
C PHE A 1122 -27.96 6.45 -32.55
N TYR A 1123 -27.00 6.04 -33.36
CA TYR A 1123 -27.23 5.78 -34.79
C TYR A 1123 -27.86 4.40 -35.03
N GLY A 1124 -27.20 3.36 -34.53
CA GLY A 1124 -27.44 1.97 -34.90
C GLY A 1124 -28.66 1.33 -34.26
N ARG A 1125 -29.25 1.92 -33.21
CA ARG A 1125 -30.61 1.53 -32.80
C ARG A 1125 -31.64 2.66 -32.67
N LEU A 1126 -31.31 3.98 -32.59
CA LEU A 1126 -32.37 5.01 -32.67
C LEU A 1126 -32.73 5.21 -34.11
N LEU A 1127 -31.79 5.76 -34.87
CA LEU A 1127 -32.09 6.40 -36.13
C LEU A 1127 -32.40 5.33 -37.19
N THR A 1128 -31.64 4.23 -37.23
CA THR A 1128 -31.93 3.09 -38.11
C THR A 1128 -33.33 2.52 -37.92
N LYS A 1129 -33.79 2.41 -36.67
CA LYS A 1129 -35.13 1.91 -36.35
C LYS A 1129 -36.18 2.99 -36.62
N GLN A 1130 -36.04 4.17 -36.02
CA GLN A 1130 -36.97 5.30 -36.17
C GLN A 1130 -37.25 5.72 -37.62
N LEU A 1131 -36.22 5.64 -38.48
CA LEU A 1131 -36.30 5.99 -39.89
C LEU A 1131 -36.58 4.79 -40.79
N GLN A 1132 -36.57 3.56 -40.25
CA GLN A 1132 -36.63 2.28 -40.96
C GLN A 1132 -35.70 2.21 -42.18
N ALA A 1133 -34.48 2.73 -42.03
CA ALA A 1133 -33.55 2.98 -43.14
C ALA A 1133 -32.10 2.62 -42.80
N ASN A 1134 -31.28 2.48 -43.84
CA ASN A 1134 -29.83 2.37 -43.69
C ASN A 1134 -29.21 3.77 -43.61
N LEU A 1135 -28.14 3.91 -42.82
CA LEU A 1135 -27.50 5.19 -42.53
C LEU A 1135 -26.05 5.19 -42.99
N ARG A 1136 -25.63 6.28 -43.64
CA ARG A 1136 -24.23 6.63 -43.83
C ARG A 1136 -23.87 7.75 -42.88
N ILE A 1137 -22.90 7.51 -42.00
CA ILE A 1137 -22.55 8.44 -40.92
C ILE A 1137 -21.16 9.05 -41.12
N TRP A 1138 -21.06 10.35 -40.85
CA TRP A 1138 -19.81 11.08 -40.64
C TRP A 1138 -19.77 11.55 -39.20
N SER A 1139 -18.79 11.04 -38.45
CA SER A 1139 -18.50 11.39 -37.06
C SER A 1139 -17.11 10.87 -36.74
N ARG A 1140 -16.38 11.53 -35.83
CA ARG A 1140 -15.19 10.95 -35.19
C ARG A 1140 -15.51 9.57 -34.61
N THR A 1141 -14.57 8.65 -34.80
CA THR A 1141 -14.63 7.26 -34.31
C THR A 1141 -13.42 6.97 -33.44
N ASP A 1142 -13.62 6.40 -32.25
CA ASP A 1142 -12.54 5.88 -31.41
C ASP A 1142 -12.02 4.50 -31.88
N GLY A 1143 -12.53 3.99 -33.00
CA GLY A 1143 -12.23 2.67 -33.54
C GLY A 1143 -12.89 1.50 -32.80
N THR A 1144 -13.86 1.72 -31.89
CA THR A 1144 -14.76 0.63 -31.44
C THR A 1144 -15.92 0.40 -32.41
N LEU A 1145 -16.50 1.49 -32.94
CA LEU A 1145 -17.61 1.43 -33.88
C LEU A 1145 -17.08 1.12 -35.30
N THR A 1146 -17.53 0.00 -35.85
CA THR A 1146 -17.27 -0.45 -37.22
C THR A 1146 -18.56 -0.42 -38.05
N SER A 1147 -18.44 -0.43 -39.39
CA SER A 1147 -19.62 -0.55 -40.27
C SER A 1147 -20.38 -1.85 -39.96
N THR A 1148 -21.66 -1.76 -39.61
CA THR A 1148 -22.52 -2.92 -39.35
C THR A 1148 -23.25 -3.34 -40.62
N CYS A 1149 -23.21 -4.62 -40.96
CA CYS A 1149 -23.73 -5.16 -42.22
C CYS A 1149 -24.38 -6.54 -41.99
N GLY A 1150 -25.67 -6.71 -42.31
CA GLY A 1150 -26.35 -8.02 -42.18
C GLY A 1150 -27.88 -7.93 -42.16
N GLY A 1151 -28.52 -7.96 -43.34
CA GLY A 1151 -29.96 -7.76 -43.50
C GLY A 1151 -30.29 -6.80 -44.66
N LYS A 1152 -31.58 -6.58 -44.93
CA LYS A 1152 -32.02 -5.62 -45.98
C LYS A 1152 -32.12 -4.17 -45.49
N ILE A 1153 -32.39 -3.96 -44.20
CA ILE A 1153 -32.64 -2.64 -43.57
C ILE A 1153 -32.00 -2.66 -42.16
N GLY A 1154 -31.50 -1.50 -41.70
CA GLY A 1154 -31.06 -1.25 -40.33
C GLY A 1154 -29.55 -1.12 -40.14
N HIS A 1155 -28.79 -0.89 -41.22
CA HIS A 1155 -27.33 -0.85 -41.21
C HIS A 1155 -26.73 0.54 -41.05
N VAL A 1156 -25.59 0.62 -40.38
CA VAL A 1156 -24.81 1.86 -40.22
C VAL A 1156 -23.45 1.69 -40.89
N ARG A 1157 -23.20 2.52 -41.91
CA ARG A 1157 -21.96 2.53 -42.70
C ARG A 1157 -21.19 3.81 -42.42
N LEU A 1158 -19.89 3.69 -42.14
CA LEU A 1158 -19.02 4.84 -41.93
C LEU A 1158 -18.58 5.45 -43.27
N VAL A 1159 -18.83 6.74 -43.50
CA VAL A 1159 -18.39 7.45 -44.72
C VAL A 1159 -16.86 7.54 -44.78
N LYS A 1160 -16.25 7.11 -45.88
CA LYS A 1160 -14.79 7.00 -46.04
C LYS A 1160 -14.12 8.37 -45.90
N SER A 1161 -13.08 8.46 -45.07
CA SER A 1161 -12.24 9.67 -44.92
C SER A 1161 -11.14 9.68 -45.99
N PRO A 1162 -10.77 10.84 -46.58
CA PRO A 1162 -11.43 12.15 -46.48
C PRO A 1162 -12.72 12.25 -47.32
N ILE A 1163 -13.57 13.23 -47.01
CA ILE A 1163 -14.65 13.71 -47.87
C ILE A 1163 -14.22 14.99 -48.62
N SER A 1164 -14.89 15.29 -49.73
CA SER A 1164 -14.71 16.55 -50.47
C SER A 1164 -15.95 17.44 -50.32
N ILE A 1165 -15.77 18.72 -50.05
CA ILE A 1165 -16.81 19.75 -49.98
C ILE A 1165 -16.38 20.89 -50.91
N ASP A 1166 -16.96 20.96 -52.11
CA ASP A 1166 -16.66 21.98 -53.12
C ASP A 1166 -15.14 22.23 -53.29
N GLY A 1167 -14.41 21.15 -53.63
CA GLY A 1167 -12.96 21.13 -53.82
C GLY A 1167 -12.11 21.02 -52.55
N GLN A 1168 -12.62 21.43 -51.38
CA GLN A 1168 -11.91 21.30 -50.10
C GLN A 1168 -11.99 19.87 -49.55
N GLN A 1169 -10.96 19.42 -48.83
CA GLN A 1169 -10.90 18.07 -48.24
C GLN A 1169 -11.08 18.13 -46.71
N SER A 1170 -12.07 17.43 -46.17
CA SER A 1170 -12.21 17.22 -44.72
C SER A 1170 -11.82 15.79 -44.34
N ARG A 1171 -10.98 15.66 -43.31
CA ARG A 1171 -10.59 14.37 -42.71
C ARG A 1171 -11.37 14.17 -41.42
N ARG A 1172 -12.04 13.01 -41.27
CA ARG A 1172 -12.86 12.64 -40.11
C ARG A 1172 -12.11 12.81 -38.79
N GLU A 1173 -10.81 12.56 -38.80
CA GLU A 1173 -9.91 12.65 -37.66
C GLU A 1173 -9.76 14.08 -37.13
N ALA A 1174 -9.87 15.08 -38.02
CA ALA A 1174 -9.80 16.52 -37.72
C ALA A 1174 -11.19 17.19 -37.66
N ASP A 1175 -12.26 16.52 -38.10
CA ASP A 1175 -13.61 17.08 -38.20
C ASP A 1175 -14.50 16.73 -36.98
N TYR A 1176 -15.10 17.72 -36.33
CA TYR A 1176 -16.12 17.57 -35.27
C TYR A 1176 -17.55 17.68 -35.81
N ALA A 1177 -17.75 17.99 -37.09
CA ALA A 1177 -19.08 17.88 -37.70
C ALA A 1177 -19.60 16.44 -37.56
N GLN A 1178 -20.85 16.31 -37.13
CA GLN A 1178 -21.55 15.04 -37.02
C GLN A 1178 -22.82 15.11 -37.87
N TRP A 1179 -22.90 14.28 -38.91
CA TRP A 1179 -24.02 14.27 -39.83
C TRP A 1179 -24.30 12.87 -40.37
N VAL A 1180 -25.51 12.67 -40.86
CA VAL A 1180 -26.01 11.38 -41.36
C VAL A 1180 -26.77 11.58 -42.68
N SER A 1181 -26.48 10.71 -43.66
CA SER A 1181 -27.25 10.57 -44.90
C SER A 1181 -28.05 9.27 -44.84
N VAL A 1182 -29.30 9.31 -45.28
CA VAL A 1182 -30.25 8.17 -45.21
C VAL A 1182 -30.36 7.51 -46.59
N GLU A 1183 -30.35 6.17 -46.66
CA GLU A 1183 -30.54 5.40 -47.90
C GLU A 1183 -32.00 4.91 -48.02
N ASN A 1184 -32.66 5.23 -49.16
CA ASN A 1184 -34.01 4.80 -49.61
C ASN A 1184 -35.24 5.30 -48.78
N HIS A 1185 -36.12 6.08 -49.43
CA HIS A 1185 -37.43 6.55 -48.93
C HIS A 1185 -38.49 5.42 -48.78
N PRO A 1186 -39.65 5.62 -48.10
CA PRO A 1186 -40.19 6.83 -47.42
C PRO A 1186 -40.43 6.67 -45.90
N LEU A 1187 -40.81 7.76 -45.22
CA LEU A 1187 -40.93 7.87 -43.76
C LEU A 1187 -42.04 6.99 -43.12
N LYS A 1188 -41.66 6.05 -42.24
CA LYS A 1188 -42.47 5.56 -41.09
C LYS A 1188 -41.60 5.13 -39.89
N GLU A 1189 -41.59 5.97 -38.86
CA GLU A 1189 -41.62 5.71 -37.41
C GLU A 1189 -40.98 4.45 -36.69
N GLN A 1190 -40.40 4.74 -35.51
CA GLN A 1190 -40.08 3.92 -34.29
C GLN A 1190 -38.88 2.91 -34.30
N TYR A 1191 -37.96 2.81 -33.31
CA TYR A 1191 -37.78 3.35 -31.94
C TYR A 1191 -36.32 3.10 -31.38
N LEU A 1192 -35.82 3.89 -30.41
CA LEU A 1192 -34.71 3.64 -29.42
C LEU A 1192 -33.20 3.70 -29.76
N PHE A 1193 -32.55 4.85 -29.54
CA PHE A 1193 -31.26 5.03 -28.86
C PHE A 1193 -30.99 6.55 -28.58
N SER A 1194 -29.84 7.02 -28.03
CA SER A 1194 -29.78 8.39 -27.48
C SER A 1194 -28.58 9.25 -27.96
N GLY A 1195 -28.88 10.34 -28.67
CA GLY A 1195 -28.10 11.49 -29.16
C GLY A 1195 -29.08 12.66 -29.44
N ALA A 1196 -28.61 13.81 -29.92
CA ALA A 1196 -29.50 14.80 -30.55
C ALA A 1196 -29.28 14.80 -32.06
N GLY A 1197 -30.37 14.80 -32.81
CA GLY A 1197 -30.31 14.78 -34.28
C GLY A 1197 -31.45 15.60 -34.84
N VAL A 1198 -31.09 16.59 -35.66
CA VAL A 1198 -32.02 17.48 -36.36
C VAL A 1198 -32.06 17.03 -37.82
N CYS A 1199 -33.09 16.29 -38.18
CA CYS A 1199 -33.28 15.77 -39.54
C CYS A 1199 -34.24 16.67 -40.31
N PHE A 1200 -33.83 17.18 -41.47
CA PHE A 1200 -34.64 18.02 -42.34
C PHE A 1200 -35.01 17.29 -43.64
N THR A 1201 -36.23 17.47 -44.14
CA THR A 1201 -36.67 16.85 -45.41
C THR A 1201 -36.59 17.85 -46.56
N GLN A 1202 -35.38 18.10 -47.07
CA GLN A 1202 -35.14 18.94 -48.24
C GLN A 1202 -34.27 18.16 -49.26
N GLN A 1203 -34.78 18.03 -50.50
CA GLN A 1203 -34.24 17.07 -51.48
C GLN A 1203 -32.85 17.43 -52.02
N ALA A 1204 -32.60 18.70 -52.33
CA ALA A 1204 -31.34 19.17 -52.90
C ALA A 1204 -30.17 19.10 -51.89
N LEU A 1205 -30.41 19.55 -50.65
CA LEU A 1205 -29.46 19.43 -49.54
C LEU A 1205 -29.17 17.95 -49.24
N SER A 1206 -30.21 17.11 -49.16
CA SER A 1206 -30.06 15.66 -48.97
C SER A 1206 -29.22 15.01 -50.09
N SER A 1207 -29.40 15.42 -51.35
CA SER A 1207 -28.59 14.94 -52.47
C SER A 1207 -27.12 15.36 -52.37
N SER A 1208 -26.84 16.58 -51.91
CA SER A 1208 -25.45 17.03 -51.67
C SER A 1208 -24.76 16.20 -50.58
N PHE A 1209 -25.43 15.95 -49.44
CA PHE A 1209 -24.90 15.08 -48.39
C PHE A 1209 -24.76 13.61 -48.83
N ALA A 1210 -25.67 13.12 -49.69
CA ALA A 1210 -25.59 11.77 -50.23
C ALA A 1210 -24.38 11.56 -51.17
N ASP A 1211 -23.97 12.58 -51.94
CA ASP A 1211 -22.77 12.53 -52.78
C ASP A 1211 -21.47 12.65 -51.95
N MET A 1212 -21.43 13.53 -50.93
CA MET A 1212 -20.34 13.52 -49.94
C MET A 1212 -20.23 12.15 -49.24
N ALA A 1213 -21.35 11.48 -49.01
CA ALA A 1213 -21.45 10.14 -48.43
C ALA A 1213 -21.30 8.99 -49.44
N LYS A 1214 -20.92 9.23 -50.70
CA LYS A 1214 -20.90 8.20 -51.76
C LYS A 1214 -19.97 7.04 -51.48
N HIS A 1215 -18.83 7.30 -50.85
CA HIS A 1215 -17.84 6.29 -50.49
C HIS A 1215 -17.95 5.94 -49.01
N VAL A 1216 -18.01 4.64 -48.70
CA VAL A 1216 -18.12 4.11 -47.33
C VAL A 1216 -17.00 3.11 -47.04
N ILE A 1217 -16.66 2.93 -45.76
CA ILE A 1217 -15.71 1.91 -45.31
C ILE A 1217 -16.36 0.52 -45.49
N PRO A 1218 -15.68 -0.44 -46.17
CA PRO A 1218 -16.15 -1.81 -46.32
C PRO A 1218 -16.48 -2.49 -44.99
N CYS A 1219 -17.40 -3.45 -45.03
CA CYS A 1219 -17.72 -4.28 -43.89
C CYS A 1219 -16.51 -5.15 -43.52
N PRO A 1220 -16.18 -5.39 -42.23
CA PRO A 1220 -15.09 -6.30 -41.84
C PRO A 1220 -15.32 -7.78 -42.23
N PHE A 1221 -16.53 -8.12 -42.68
CA PHE A 1221 -16.99 -9.46 -43.04
C PHE A 1221 -17.81 -9.41 -44.35
N SER A 1222 -17.17 -8.95 -45.45
CA SER A 1222 -17.68 -9.11 -46.82
C SER A 1222 -16.92 -10.21 -47.54
#